data_AF-A0A8S1RAX9-F1
#
_entry.id   AF-A0A8S1RAX9-F1
#
_cell.length_a   1.000
_cell.length_b   1.000
_cell.length_c   1.000
_cell.angle_alpha   90.00
_cell.angle_beta   90.00
_cell.angle_gamma   90.00
#
_symmetry.space_group_name_H-M   'P 1'
#
loop_
_entity.id
_entity.type
_entity.pdbx_description
1 polymer ?
#
loop_
_entity_poly.entity_id
_entity_poly.type
_entity_poly.pdbx_seq_one_letter_code
_entity_poly.pdbx_strand_id
1 'polypeptide(L)'
;MIQSQSQQYRFGSEPINAIIKSLNLPFQIDYVQEICIFEQLIKLVQISEKLENYSKYFTNSFTQLETLKPFYLTISKCLIQGIDMKNDILENCQNMQNFIKHNQLKYLENEKLLSVSDMLLVEILEIVNNIYPNLLYNYFQILYQYLAKVLSNNFLQNYYFNIEFMMKDFSPKVKNVQNILKGVIQSNLTTFHDFAQCQGILYRYKEDGKQFPDNCPVSLFPLYINYDIIEDLKKKTILQQKVVAKMGMDFEWYTNILGRLAKHDEFIRRMISIQDKVEKSQKKCPYTICIVRNDFLHHASQNQWMQVEYNCIAISFGFISDRVQKYHSLLFDSYYKQIKEDYKVKVKQDLNHDIMVDALQKAYQLYNNKNAIVLIITAEFEGNVYDQRYIEKGLAKLGILSKRTTFVKLIGNIICENGILKAFGQEIALVYFRTGYTFDQYENEECWNIREMIELSKALKCPSLNTQLVNFKKLQQILLDESQIQKFLTKDESKLISQNYCKIWGFDNEDQDEKLIEMIQKNPHDYVLKPQREGGGNNYYDDQIIPELLKLSPEQRTEFIVMERIKPIPRIGFMMRRGQLDIQAVISEISVIGYFINEGENILVNEVGGYLVRTKRYLDNEGGVAAGYAVVDSFMISDN
;
A
#
# COMPACT_ATOMS: atom_id res chain seq x y z
N MET A 1 17.59 36.95 32.08
CA MET A 1 16.36 36.53 31.39
C MET A 1 16.75 36.10 29.98
N ILE A 2 16.88 34.79 29.75
CA ILE A 2 16.92 34.28 28.38
C ILE A 2 15.45 34.32 27.95
N GLN A 3 15.10 35.25 27.04
CA GLN A 3 13.85 35.13 26.30
C GLN A 3 13.98 33.82 25.50
N SER A 4 13.44 32.72 26.03
CA SER A 4 13.20 31.57 25.17
C SER A 4 12.28 32.07 24.07
N GLN A 5 12.65 31.83 22.82
CA GLN A 5 11.74 31.97 21.69
C GLN A 5 10.61 30.97 21.95
N SER A 6 9.59 31.44 22.69
CA SER A 6 8.42 30.67 23.03
C SER A 6 7.80 30.21 21.71
N GLN A 7 7.73 28.88 21.51
CA GLN A 7 6.97 28.14 20.47
C GLN A 7 7.74 27.38 19.38
N GLN A 8 9.08 27.25 19.40
CA GLN A 8 9.80 26.51 18.34
C GLN A 8 10.05 25.01 18.58
N TYR A 9 9.75 24.47 19.77
CA TYR A 9 10.09 23.08 20.12
C TYR A 9 8.88 22.22 20.45
N ARG A 10 8.94 20.94 20.03
CA ARG A 10 7.99 19.88 20.36
C ARG A 10 8.25 19.37 21.77
N PHE A 11 7.25 19.46 22.65
CA PHE A 11 7.35 18.95 24.02
C PHE A 11 6.01 18.48 24.58
N GLY A 12 6.09 17.60 25.60
CA GLY A 12 5.12 16.74 26.32
C GLY A 12 3.66 17.16 26.54
N SER A 13 3.27 18.34 26.06
CA SER A 13 2.03 19.03 26.39
C SER A 13 1.33 19.61 25.17
N GLU A 14 1.88 19.59 23.96
CA GLU A 14 1.20 20.18 22.79
C GLU A 14 -0.08 19.42 22.38
N PRO A 15 -0.10 18.07 22.30
CA PRO A 15 -1.35 17.32 22.09
C PRO A 15 -2.35 17.56 23.23
N ILE A 16 -1.86 17.59 24.47
CA ILE A 16 -2.67 17.84 25.67
C ILE A 16 -3.25 19.26 25.65
N ASN A 17 -2.48 20.26 25.27
CA ASN A 17 -2.92 21.66 25.14
C ASN A 17 -3.95 21.81 24.02
N ALA A 18 -3.77 21.11 22.89
CA ALA A 18 -4.77 21.07 21.83
C ALA A 18 -6.11 20.51 22.32
N ILE A 19 -6.07 19.46 23.16
CA ILE A 19 -7.26 18.87 23.79
C ILE A 19 -7.87 19.82 24.84
N ILE A 20 -7.04 20.45 25.70
CA ILE A 20 -7.50 21.43 26.70
C ILE A 20 -8.24 22.60 26.03
N LYS A 21 -7.67 23.11 24.93
CA LYS A 21 -8.28 24.18 24.12
C LYS A 21 -9.59 23.72 23.48
N SER A 22 -9.63 22.54 22.88
CA SER A 22 -10.86 22.04 22.24
C SER A 22 -12.00 21.81 23.25
N LEU A 23 -11.64 21.49 24.49
CA LEU A 23 -12.59 21.31 25.59
C LEU A 23 -12.92 22.60 26.36
N ASN A 24 -12.37 23.75 25.98
CA ASN A 24 -12.55 25.05 26.65
C ASN A 24 -12.29 24.99 28.17
N LEU A 25 -11.26 24.26 28.60
CA LEU A 25 -10.96 24.14 30.02
C LEU A 25 -10.30 25.43 30.56
N PRO A 26 -10.62 25.88 31.79
CA PRO A 26 -10.05 27.08 32.40
C PRO A 26 -8.64 26.82 32.95
N PHE A 27 -7.78 26.20 32.15
CA PHE A 27 -6.42 25.83 32.52
C PHE A 27 -5.47 26.17 31.37
N GLN A 28 -4.37 26.85 31.70
CA GLN A 28 -3.32 27.20 30.75
C GLN A 28 -2.03 26.55 31.21
N ILE A 29 -1.37 25.81 30.31
CA ILE A 29 -0.06 25.22 30.56
C ILE A 29 1.00 26.31 30.37
N ASP A 30 1.70 26.66 31.44
CA ASP A 30 2.81 27.62 31.40
C ASP A 30 4.10 26.90 31.00
N TYR A 31 4.63 27.26 29.82
CA TYR A 31 5.88 26.73 29.29
C TYR A 31 7.10 27.36 29.98
N VAL A 32 7.24 27.16 31.30
CA VAL A 32 8.33 27.71 32.09
C VAL A 32 9.11 26.54 32.73
N GLN A 33 10.20 26.15 32.06
CA GLN A 33 11.17 25.12 32.47
C GLN A 33 10.70 23.63 32.41
N GLU A 34 11.61 22.76 31.95
CA GLU A 34 11.34 21.36 31.55
C GLU A 34 10.96 20.40 32.70
N ILE A 35 11.30 20.76 33.95
CA ILE A 35 10.86 20.02 35.15
C ILE A 35 9.39 20.34 35.49
N CYS A 36 8.89 21.50 35.05
CA CYS A 36 7.56 21.96 35.41
C CYS A 36 6.46 21.24 34.63
N ILE A 37 6.68 20.77 33.41
CA ILE A 37 5.61 20.17 32.57
C ILE A 37 5.04 18.90 33.22
N PHE A 38 5.90 17.96 33.63
CA PHE A 38 5.42 16.72 34.27
C PHE A 38 4.70 17.01 35.60
N GLU A 39 5.21 17.95 36.41
CA GLU A 39 4.56 18.39 37.64
C GLU A 39 3.23 19.14 37.39
N GLN A 40 3.16 19.95 36.33
CA GLN A 40 1.94 20.63 35.89
C GLN A 40 0.88 19.63 35.40
N LEU A 41 1.29 18.57 34.69
CA LEU A 41 0.39 17.52 34.23
C LEU A 41 -0.16 16.70 35.41
N ILE A 42 0.68 16.37 36.39
CA ILE A 42 0.23 15.77 37.64
C ILE A 42 -0.83 16.65 38.32
N LYS A 43 -0.57 17.95 38.44
CA LYS A 43 -1.52 18.91 39.02
C LYS A 43 -2.81 18.98 38.22
N LEU A 44 -2.73 18.97 36.89
CA LEU A 44 -3.89 18.97 36.00
C LEU A 44 -4.76 17.73 36.23
N VAL A 45 -4.15 16.53 36.29
CA VAL A 45 -4.88 15.29 36.58
C VAL A 45 -5.56 15.36 37.95
N GLN A 46 -4.85 15.81 38.97
CA GLN A 46 -5.41 16.00 40.32
C GLN A 46 -6.58 16.99 40.34
N ILE A 47 -6.56 18.02 39.48
CA ILE A 47 -7.65 18.98 39.33
C ILE A 47 -8.81 18.34 38.55
N SER A 48 -8.55 17.65 37.44
CA SER A 48 -9.60 17.03 36.63
C SER A 48 -10.33 15.92 37.36
N GLU A 49 -9.66 15.13 38.20
CA GLU A 49 -10.30 14.13 39.07
C GLU A 49 -11.30 14.78 40.04
N LYS A 50 -11.06 16.03 40.45
CA LYS A 50 -11.95 16.80 41.33
C LYS A 50 -13.10 17.48 40.58
N LEU A 51 -13.07 17.49 39.25
CA LEU A 51 -14.09 18.08 38.40
C LEU A 51 -14.84 16.96 37.68
N GLU A 52 -15.97 16.50 38.23
CA GLU A 52 -16.75 15.37 37.71
C GLU A 52 -17.06 15.44 36.20
N ASN A 53 -17.23 16.65 35.66
CA ASN A 53 -17.53 16.85 34.24
C ASN A 53 -16.32 16.63 33.30
N TYR A 54 -15.09 16.70 33.83
CA TYR A 54 -13.85 16.67 33.06
C TYR A 54 -12.96 15.46 33.35
N SER A 55 -13.17 14.77 34.48
CA SER A 55 -12.46 13.52 34.84
C SER A 55 -12.55 12.46 33.74
N LYS A 56 -13.67 12.41 33.02
CA LYS A 56 -13.87 11.52 31.87
C LYS A 56 -12.93 11.82 30.68
N TYR A 57 -12.40 13.03 30.52
CA TYR A 57 -11.46 13.35 29.43
C TYR A 57 -9.99 13.11 29.82
N PHE A 58 -9.71 13.06 31.12
CA PHE A 58 -8.39 12.79 31.68
C PHE A 58 -8.49 11.59 32.62
N THR A 59 -8.71 10.43 32.04
CA THR A 59 -8.78 9.18 32.81
C THR A 59 -7.39 8.77 33.25
N ASN A 60 -6.89 9.05 34.47
CA ASN A 60 -5.66 8.38 34.92
C ASN A 60 -5.37 8.38 36.43
N SER A 61 -4.64 7.35 36.90
CA SER A 61 -4.12 7.29 38.28
C SER A 61 -2.73 7.94 38.41
N PHE A 62 -2.54 8.78 39.43
CA PHE A 62 -1.27 9.43 39.77
C PHE A 62 -0.05 8.47 39.75
N THR A 63 -0.25 7.22 40.19
CA THR A 63 0.75 6.15 40.19
C THR A 63 1.31 5.84 38.80
N GLN A 64 0.48 5.88 37.76
CA GLN A 64 0.91 5.62 36.38
C GLN A 64 1.79 6.75 35.84
N LEU A 65 1.45 8.00 36.15
CA LEU A 65 2.31 9.13 35.79
C LEU A 65 3.68 8.99 36.45
N GLU A 66 3.75 8.81 37.77
CA GLU A 66 5.04 8.68 38.49
C GLU A 66 5.90 7.52 37.94
N THR A 67 5.30 6.46 37.40
CA THR A 67 6.02 5.37 36.72
C THR A 67 6.72 5.83 35.43
N LEU A 68 6.17 6.82 34.70
CA LEU A 68 6.77 7.40 33.49
C LEU A 68 7.87 8.43 33.79
N LYS A 69 7.94 8.96 35.02
CA LYS A 69 8.84 10.04 35.41
C LYS A 69 10.32 9.74 35.11
N PRO A 70 10.88 8.56 35.43
CA PRO A 70 12.27 8.26 35.10
C PRO A 70 12.54 8.28 33.59
N PHE A 71 11.61 7.75 32.80
CA PHE A 71 11.72 7.71 31.34
C PHE A 71 11.64 9.11 30.75
N TYR A 72 10.68 9.92 31.20
CA TYR A 72 10.55 11.33 30.81
C TYR A 72 11.82 12.13 31.15
N LEU A 73 12.36 12.00 32.36
CA LEU A 73 13.58 12.71 32.78
C LEU A 73 14.79 12.29 31.94
N THR A 74 14.85 11.02 31.53
CA THR A 74 15.87 10.50 30.63
C THR A 74 15.76 11.17 29.26
N ILE A 75 14.58 11.14 28.63
CA ILE A 75 14.38 11.78 27.31
C ILE A 75 14.63 13.29 27.37
N SER A 76 14.12 13.95 28.40
CA SER A 76 14.31 15.38 28.64
C SER A 76 15.80 15.72 28.70
N LYS A 77 16.61 15.01 29.51
CA LYS A 77 18.06 15.21 29.55
C LYS A 77 18.72 15.01 28.18
N CYS A 78 18.34 13.97 27.44
CA CYS A 78 18.87 13.70 26.10
C CYS A 78 18.61 14.89 25.16
N LEU A 79 17.37 15.38 25.13
CA LEU A 79 16.96 16.52 24.31
C LEU A 79 17.66 17.82 24.70
N ILE A 80 17.66 18.18 25.98
CA ILE A 80 18.11 19.51 26.45
C ILE A 80 19.64 19.60 26.47
N GLN A 81 20.27 18.53 26.95
CA GLN A 81 21.71 18.50 27.12
C GLN A 81 22.40 18.09 25.82
N GLY A 82 21.70 17.44 24.89
CA GLY A 82 22.24 16.93 23.64
C GLY A 82 23.18 15.74 23.87
N ILE A 83 22.93 14.97 24.93
CA ILE A 83 23.73 13.81 25.32
C ILE A 83 23.03 12.56 24.79
N ASP A 84 23.78 11.70 24.09
CA ASP A 84 23.28 10.38 23.72
C ASP A 84 23.10 9.52 24.97
N MET A 85 21.86 9.11 25.25
CA MET A 85 21.51 8.26 26.39
C MET A 85 20.84 6.96 25.95
N LYS A 86 21.31 6.41 24.82
CA LYS A 86 20.73 5.20 24.20
C LYS A 86 20.56 4.03 25.18
N ASN A 87 21.55 3.79 26.05
CA ASN A 87 21.51 2.68 27.01
C ASN A 87 20.44 2.90 28.09
N ASP A 88 20.36 4.10 28.66
CA ASP A 88 19.33 4.43 29.64
C ASP A 88 17.93 4.37 29.02
N ILE A 89 17.79 4.81 27.77
CA ILE A 89 16.54 4.73 27.01
C ILE A 89 16.15 3.27 26.76
N LEU A 90 17.12 2.41 26.43
CA LEU A 90 16.90 0.97 26.26
C LEU A 90 16.39 0.33 27.57
N GLU A 91 17.01 0.66 28.70
CA GLU A 91 16.59 0.18 30.02
C GLU A 91 15.17 0.66 30.38
N ASN A 92 14.88 1.94 30.16
CA ASN A 92 13.54 2.47 30.41
C ASN A 92 12.48 1.83 29.50
N CYS A 93 12.77 1.61 28.22
CA CYS A 93 11.90 0.86 27.31
C CYS A 93 11.63 -0.56 27.84
N GLN A 94 12.66 -1.26 28.32
CA GLN A 94 12.50 -2.60 28.88
C GLN A 94 11.59 -2.60 30.12
N ASN A 95 11.81 -1.64 31.02
CA ASN A 95 10.99 -1.47 32.22
C ASN A 95 9.53 -1.17 31.86
N MET A 96 9.31 -0.28 30.89
CA MET A 96 7.96 0.11 30.45
C MET A 96 7.22 -1.04 29.75
N GLN A 97 7.93 -1.79 28.92
CA GLN A 97 7.38 -2.98 28.29
C GLN A 97 6.93 -4.00 29.33
N ASN A 98 7.74 -4.25 30.37
CA ASN A 98 7.38 -5.16 31.46
C ASN A 98 6.17 -4.65 32.23
N PHE A 99 6.11 -3.35 32.53
CA PHE A 99 4.97 -2.72 33.17
C PHE A 99 3.67 -2.94 32.38
N ILE A 100 3.68 -2.72 31.05
CA ILE A 100 2.52 -2.91 30.19
C ILE A 100 2.10 -4.39 30.12
N LYS A 101 3.07 -5.32 30.03
CA LYS A 101 2.81 -6.77 30.08
C LYS A 101 2.11 -7.18 31.38
N HIS A 102 2.61 -6.72 32.52
CA HIS A 102 2.07 -7.08 33.84
C HIS A 102 0.68 -6.50 34.11
N ASN A 103 0.37 -5.31 33.57
CA ASN A 103 -0.94 -4.66 33.72
C ASN A 103 -1.94 -5.03 32.60
N GLN A 104 -1.65 -6.09 31.83
CA GLN A 104 -2.54 -6.72 30.84
C GLN A 104 -3.17 -5.82 29.76
N LEU A 105 -2.46 -4.82 29.21
CA LEU A 105 -2.94 -4.04 28.04
C LEU A 105 -4.39 -3.48 28.14
N LYS A 106 -4.97 -3.37 29.35
CA LYS A 106 -6.36 -2.89 29.53
C LYS A 106 -6.57 -1.44 29.10
N TYR A 107 -5.48 -0.70 28.84
CA TYR A 107 -5.49 0.68 28.36
C TYR A 107 -6.26 0.88 27.05
N LEU A 108 -6.52 -0.18 26.29
CA LEU A 108 -7.07 -0.08 24.94
C LEU A 108 -8.29 -0.98 24.68
N GLU A 109 -8.90 -1.58 25.72
CA GLU A 109 -10.14 -2.36 25.58
C GLU A 109 -11.37 -1.47 25.38
N ASN A 110 -11.31 -0.20 25.81
CA ASN A 110 -12.34 0.80 25.58
C ASN A 110 -11.75 1.96 24.76
N GLU A 111 -11.87 1.89 23.44
CA GLU A 111 -11.29 2.80 22.44
C GLU A 111 -11.66 4.29 22.57
N LYS A 112 -12.39 4.69 23.61
CA LYS A 112 -13.04 5.99 23.69
C LYS A 112 -12.22 7.08 24.41
N LEU A 113 -11.26 6.74 25.29
CA LEU A 113 -10.55 7.74 26.11
C LEU A 113 -9.11 7.32 26.42
N LEU A 114 -8.12 8.14 26.07
CA LEU A 114 -6.74 8.00 26.53
C LEU A 114 -6.50 8.77 27.82
N SER A 115 -5.64 8.22 28.66
CA SER A 115 -5.14 8.93 29.83
C SER A 115 -4.07 9.98 29.50
N VAL A 116 -3.82 10.90 30.45
CA VAL A 116 -2.66 11.80 30.37
C VAL A 116 -1.35 11.00 30.32
N SER A 117 -1.24 9.90 31.08
CA SER A 117 -0.03 9.05 30.98
C SER A 117 0.10 8.39 29.63
N ASP A 118 -1.02 8.02 29.00
CA ASP A 118 -1.00 7.37 27.70
C ASP A 118 -0.50 8.34 26.65
N MET A 119 -1.02 9.57 26.66
CA MET A 119 -0.56 10.63 25.75
C MET A 119 0.93 10.94 25.93
N LEU A 120 1.41 11.01 27.18
CA LEU A 120 2.82 11.25 27.48
C LEU A 120 3.70 10.08 27.03
N LEU A 121 3.24 8.84 27.26
CA LEU A 121 3.96 7.65 26.81
C LEU A 121 4.05 7.61 25.28
N VAL A 122 2.95 7.89 24.57
CA VAL A 122 2.93 7.98 23.11
C VAL A 122 3.98 8.98 22.61
N GLU A 123 4.02 10.17 23.21
CA GLU A 123 4.97 11.21 22.80
C GLU A 123 6.43 10.80 23.09
N ILE A 124 6.70 10.20 24.26
CA ILE A 124 8.02 9.63 24.58
C ILE A 124 8.42 8.59 23.54
N LEU A 125 7.50 7.69 23.18
CA LEU A 125 7.76 6.64 22.19
C LEU A 125 7.97 7.22 20.79
N GLU A 126 7.25 8.27 20.40
CA GLU A 126 7.50 8.99 19.14
C GLU A 126 8.89 9.65 19.11
N ILE A 127 9.31 10.29 20.21
CA ILE A 127 10.65 10.87 20.34
C ILE A 127 11.71 9.76 20.24
N VAL A 128 11.54 8.65 20.97
CA VAL A 128 12.45 7.49 20.91
C VAL A 128 12.52 6.94 19.49
N ASN A 129 11.39 6.80 18.80
CA ASN A 129 11.35 6.30 17.42
C ASN A 129 12.00 7.27 16.42
N ASN A 130 12.05 8.57 16.74
CA ASN A 130 12.72 9.59 15.93
C ASN A 130 14.24 9.61 16.17
N ILE A 131 14.68 9.60 17.44
CA ILE A 131 16.11 9.65 17.81
C ILE A 131 16.81 8.31 17.52
N TYR A 132 16.13 7.19 17.77
CA TYR A 132 16.64 5.84 17.53
C TYR A 132 15.70 5.08 16.59
N PRO A 133 15.76 5.36 15.28
CA PRO A 133 14.95 4.68 14.27
C PRO A 133 15.03 3.15 14.42
N ASN A 134 13.88 2.49 14.27
CA ASN A 134 13.70 1.04 14.37
C ASN A 134 13.94 0.41 15.75
N LEU A 135 14.34 1.17 16.79
CA LEU A 135 14.57 0.61 18.13
C LEU A 135 13.31 -0.06 18.68
N LEU A 136 12.18 0.64 18.66
CA LEU A 136 10.91 0.11 19.16
C LEU A 136 10.41 -1.07 18.33
N TYR A 137 10.50 -0.95 17.01
CA TYR A 137 10.08 -1.99 16.06
C TYR A 137 10.87 -3.29 16.24
N ASN A 138 12.20 -3.20 16.35
CA ASN A 138 13.08 -4.37 16.42
C ASN A 138 13.15 -5.02 17.81
N TYR A 139 13.09 -4.22 18.89
CA TYR A 139 13.40 -4.71 20.24
C TYR A 139 12.23 -4.63 21.23
N PHE A 140 11.24 -3.78 20.98
CA PHE A 140 10.14 -3.51 21.93
C PHE A 140 8.76 -3.56 21.26
N GLN A 141 8.43 -4.72 20.70
CA GLN A 141 7.20 -4.93 19.91
C GLN A 141 5.93 -4.45 20.63
N ILE A 142 5.81 -4.64 21.95
CA ILE A 142 4.63 -4.21 22.70
C ILE A 142 4.51 -2.68 22.76
N LEU A 143 5.63 -1.97 22.94
CA LEU A 143 5.64 -0.51 22.93
C LEU A 143 5.30 0.02 21.53
N TYR A 144 5.84 -0.63 20.49
CA TYR A 144 5.51 -0.29 19.11
C TYR A 144 4.02 -0.52 18.79
N GLN A 145 3.46 -1.66 19.21
CA GLN A 145 2.03 -1.97 19.04
C GLN A 145 1.13 -1.00 19.82
N TYR A 146 1.55 -0.60 21.02
CA TYR A 146 0.86 0.41 21.80
C TYR A 146 0.83 1.76 21.06
N LEU A 147 2.00 2.24 20.61
CA LEU A 147 2.12 3.45 19.81
C LEU A 147 1.25 3.37 18.55
N ALA A 148 1.31 2.25 17.84
CA ALA A 148 0.51 1.98 16.65
C ALA A 148 -1.00 2.10 16.89
N LYS A 149 -1.49 1.46 17.96
CA LYS A 149 -2.92 1.43 18.27
C LYS A 149 -3.43 2.82 18.66
N VAL A 150 -2.62 3.62 19.33
CA VAL A 150 -2.96 5.03 19.62
C VAL A 150 -2.96 5.87 18.34
N LEU A 151 -1.88 5.84 17.56
CA LEU A 151 -1.75 6.67 16.35
C LEU A 151 -2.78 6.30 15.27
N SER A 152 -3.26 5.05 15.25
CA SER A 152 -4.32 4.63 14.34
C SER A 152 -5.74 4.86 14.87
N ASN A 153 -5.91 5.43 16.06
CA ASN A 153 -7.25 5.74 16.60
C ASN A 153 -7.83 7.00 15.95
N ASN A 154 -8.94 6.85 15.21
CA ASN A 154 -9.58 7.92 14.44
C ASN A 154 -9.82 9.23 15.21
N PHE A 155 -10.19 9.16 16.49
CA PHE A 155 -10.43 10.38 17.28
C PHE A 155 -9.13 11.17 17.53
N LEU A 156 -8.03 10.45 17.72
CA LEU A 156 -6.73 11.03 18.10
C LEU A 156 -5.89 11.46 16.91
N GLN A 157 -6.13 10.89 15.73
CA GLN A 157 -5.42 11.21 14.49
C GLN A 157 -5.40 12.72 14.23
N ASN A 158 -6.52 13.43 14.46
CA ASN A 158 -6.61 14.88 14.27
C ASN A 158 -5.65 15.68 15.17
N TYR A 159 -5.27 15.13 16.32
CA TYR A 159 -4.38 15.77 17.28
C TYR A 159 -2.92 15.41 17.03
N TYR A 160 -2.63 14.15 16.68
CA TYR A 160 -1.26 13.68 16.42
C TYR A 160 -0.75 14.07 15.02
N PHE A 161 -1.62 14.16 14.01
CA PHE A 161 -1.22 14.40 12.62
C PHE A 161 -1.35 15.85 12.19
N ASN A 162 -1.08 16.76 13.11
CA ASN A 162 -0.83 18.15 12.76
C ASN A 162 0.61 18.29 12.21
N ILE A 163 0.74 18.61 10.93
CA ILE A 163 2.06 18.72 10.27
C ILE A 163 2.92 19.82 10.87
N GLU A 164 2.33 20.95 11.27
CA GLU A 164 3.11 22.01 11.91
C GLU A 164 3.75 21.51 13.21
N PHE A 165 3.01 20.73 14.00
CA PHE A 165 3.50 20.10 15.22
C PHE A 165 4.57 19.04 14.94
N MET A 166 4.29 18.09 14.04
CA MET A 166 5.19 16.99 13.72
C MET A 166 6.54 17.43 13.13
N MET A 167 6.62 18.64 12.60
CA MET A 167 7.81 19.22 11.98
C MET A 167 8.63 20.09 12.94
N LYS A 168 8.19 20.35 14.17
CA LYS A 168 8.98 21.12 15.15
C LYS A 168 10.21 20.34 15.61
N ASP A 169 11.30 21.06 15.88
CA ASP A 169 12.48 20.49 16.53
C ASP A 169 12.14 20.04 17.94
N PHE A 170 12.81 19.01 18.48
CA PHE A 170 12.55 18.57 19.86
C PHE A 170 13.24 19.47 20.89
N SER A 171 14.38 20.07 20.52
CA SER A 171 15.09 21.05 21.33
C SER A 171 16.04 21.91 20.48
N PRO A 172 16.71 22.93 21.04
CA PRO A 172 17.77 23.64 20.34
C PRO A 172 18.90 22.73 19.84
N LYS A 173 19.19 21.64 20.56
CA LYS A 173 20.30 20.71 20.29
C LYS A 173 19.89 19.47 19.52
N VAL A 174 18.65 19.01 19.70
CA VAL A 174 18.11 17.82 19.03
C VAL A 174 17.08 18.28 18.00
N LYS A 175 17.57 18.42 16.77
CA LYS A 175 16.79 18.84 15.62
C LYS A 175 15.90 17.71 15.13
N ASN A 176 14.73 18.07 14.61
CA ASN A 176 13.86 17.09 13.97
C ASN A 176 14.34 16.91 12.52
N VAL A 177 14.75 15.69 12.17
CA VAL A 177 15.24 15.35 10.82
C VAL A 177 14.23 15.76 9.73
N GLN A 178 12.93 15.66 10.01
CA GLN A 178 11.89 16.07 9.07
C GLN A 178 11.94 17.58 8.80
N ASN A 179 12.23 18.40 9.82
CA ASN A 179 12.38 19.84 9.67
C ASN A 179 13.60 20.21 8.80
N ILE A 180 14.71 19.51 9.03
CA ILE A 180 15.93 19.66 8.22
C ILE A 180 15.63 19.30 6.76
N LEU A 181 14.98 18.16 6.52
CA LEU A 181 14.57 17.70 5.19
C LEU A 181 13.68 18.72 4.49
N LYS A 182 12.69 19.28 5.19
CA LYS A 182 11.84 20.34 4.66
C LYS A 182 12.65 21.51 4.15
N GLY A 183 13.62 21.99 4.95
CA GLY A 183 14.50 23.09 4.55
C GLY A 183 15.25 22.78 3.25
N VAL A 184 15.88 21.61 3.18
CA VAL A 184 16.62 21.14 1.99
C VAL A 184 15.70 21.00 0.77
N ILE A 185 14.52 20.41 0.94
CA ILE A 185 13.55 20.21 -0.15
C ILE A 185 13.02 21.54 -0.66
N GLN A 186 12.60 22.44 0.23
CA GLN A 186 12.03 23.72 -0.16
C GLN A 186 13.03 24.60 -0.92
N SER A 187 14.30 24.59 -0.53
CA SER A 187 15.34 25.36 -1.23
C SER A 187 15.72 24.79 -2.60
N ASN A 188 15.41 23.51 -2.86
CA ASN A 188 15.84 22.79 -4.07
C ASN A 188 14.69 22.21 -4.89
N LEU A 189 13.43 22.59 -4.61
CA LEU A 189 12.25 21.93 -5.19
C LEU A 189 12.22 21.97 -6.72
N THR A 190 12.58 23.10 -7.32
CA THR A 190 12.68 23.22 -8.79
C THR A 190 13.73 22.26 -9.36
N THR A 191 14.91 22.17 -8.73
CA THR A 191 15.95 21.23 -9.15
C THR A 191 15.51 19.78 -8.99
N PHE A 192 14.76 19.46 -7.94
CA PHE A 192 14.21 18.13 -7.69
C PHE A 192 13.17 17.75 -8.75
N HIS A 193 12.32 18.71 -9.14
CA HIS A 193 11.40 18.56 -10.26
C HIS A 193 12.15 18.28 -11.57
N ASP A 194 13.17 19.07 -11.91
CA ASP A 194 13.97 18.88 -13.13
C ASP A 194 14.73 17.54 -13.13
N PHE A 195 15.25 17.12 -11.96
CA PHE A 195 15.95 15.84 -11.82
C PHE A 195 15.03 14.66 -12.04
N ALA A 196 13.79 14.71 -11.53
CA ALA A 196 12.80 13.68 -11.80
C ALA A 196 12.47 13.58 -13.31
N GLN A 197 12.36 14.71 -14.01
CA GLN A 197 12.20 14.74 -15.47
C GLN A 197 13.41 14.11 -16.18
N CYS A 198 14.64 14.48 -15.77
CA CYS A 198 15.87 13.91 -16.31
C CYS A 198 15.97 12.39 -16.12
N GLN A 199 15.39 11.85 -15.05
CA GLN A 199 15.32 10.39 -14.81
C GLN A 199 14.22 9.70 -15.62
N GLY A 200 13.37 10.45 -16.32
CA GLY A 200 12.23 9.92 -17.07
C GLY A 200 11.04 9.53 -16.20
N ILE A 201 10.91 10.14 -15.00
CA ILE A 201 9.75 9.98 -14.11
C ILE A 201 8.61 10.84 -14.67
N LEU A 202 8.04 10.41 -15.79
CA LEU A 202 7.10 11.19 -16.58
C LEU A 202 5.70 10.58 -16.59
N TYR A 203 4.71 11.45 -16.62
CA TYR A 203 3.30 11.14 -16.83
C TYR A 203 2.74 12.08 -17.90
N ARG A 204 1.81 11.59 -18.71
CA ARG A 204 1.12 12.39 -19.70
C ARG A 204 -0.19 12.90 -19.12
N TYR A 205 -0.31 14.21 -19.03
CA TYR A 205 -1.52 14.88 -18.59
C TYR A 205 -2.39 15.27 -19.78
N LYS A 206 -3.69 15.43 -19.53
CA LYS A 206 -4.67 15.94 -20.48
C LYS A 206 -5.49 17.03 -19.79
N GLU A 207 -5.34 18.27 -20.23
CA GLU A 207 -6.07 19.44 -19.73
C GLU A 207 -6.60 20.23 -20.94
N ASP A 208 -7.87 20.63 -20.92
CA ASP A 208 -8.52 21.38 -22.01
C ASP A 208 -8.30 20.79 -23.41
N GLY A 209 -8.33 19.45 -23.50
CA GLY A 209 -8.11 18.69 -24.73
C GLY A 209 -6.64 18.61 -25.20
N LYS A 210 -5.72 19.35 -24.58
CA LYS A 210 -4.28 19.30 -24.88
C LYS A 210 -3.59 18.24 -24.04
N GLN A 211 -2.62 17.54 -24.64
CA GLN A 211 -1.79 16.56 -23.94
C GLN A 211 -0.36 17.05 -23.80
N PHE A 212 0.23 16.89 -22.62
CA PHE A 212 1.61 17.29 -22.35
C PHE A 212 2.27 16.36 -21.31
N PRO A 213 3.60 16.17 -21.38
CA PRO A 213 4.34 15.50 -20.33
C PRO A 213 4.59 16.43 -19.13
N ASP A 214 4.53 15.87 -17.93
CA ASP A 214 5.12 16.45 -16.72
C ASP A 214 5.55 15.31 -15.80
N ASN A 215 6.09 15.62 -14.62
CA ASN A 215 6.49 14.61 -13.65
C ASN A 215 5.33 13.72 -13.24
N CYS A 216 5.57 12.42 -13.24
CA CYS A 216 4.74 11.50 -12.49
C CYS A 216 4.82 11.92 -11.00
N PRO A 217 3.69 11.95 -10.26
CA PRO A 217 3.70 12.27 -8.84
C PRO A 217 4.69 11.38 -8.10
N VAL A 218 5.61 11.99 -7.35
CA VAL A 218 6.77 11.29 -6.78
C VAL A 218 7.01 11.72 -5.34
N SER A 219 7.44 10.78 -4.50
CA SER A 219 8.00 11.11 -3.19
C SER A 219 9.36 11.78 -3.35
N LEU A 220 9.74 12.64 -2.41
CA LEU A 220 11.07 13.26 -2.36
C LEU A 220 11.95 12.60 -1.29
N PHE A 221 11.39 11.66 -0.55
CA PHE A 221 12.07 10.94 0.51
C PHE A 221 11.51 9.51 0.66
N PRO A 222 12.35 8.47 0.55
CA PRO A 222 11.92 7.08 0.51
C PRO A 222 11.45 6.55 1.87
N LEU A 223 10.75 5.42 1.81
CA LEU A 223 10.41 4.61 2.97
C LEU A 223 11.66 3.88 3.52
N TYR A 224 11.88 3.89 4.82
CA TYR A 224 12.88 3.01 5.45
C TYR A 224 12.28 1.63 5.75
N ILE A 225 13.00 0.56 5.40
CA ILE A 225 12.58 -0.82 5.63
C ILE A 225 13.75 -1.76 5.93
N ASN A 226 13.53 -2.78 6.76
CA ASN A 226 14.51 -3.85 6.96
C ASN A 226 14.56 -4.79 5.75
N TYR A 227 15.75 -5.24 5.39
CA TYR A 227 15.94 -6.12 4.23
C TYR A 227 15.14 -7.43 4.31
N ASP A 228 15.07 -8.03 5.50
CA ASP A 228 14.42 -9.32 5.72
C ASP A 228 12.92 -9.29 5.39
N ILE A 229 12.28 -8.11 5.50
CA ILE A 229 10.88 -7.91 5.11
C ILE A 229 10.74 -8.11 3.60
N ILE A 230 11.62 -7.50 2.81
CA ILE A 230 11.56 -7.61 1.33
C ILE A 230 11.74 -9.06 0.90
N GLU A 231 12.66 -9.80 1.52
CA GLU A 231 12.87 -11.22 1.23
C GLU A 231 11.68 -12.10 1.64
N ASP A 232 11.04 -11.81 2.77
CA ASP A 232 9.80 -12.49 3.19
C ASP A 232 8.66 -12.25 2.19
N LEU A 233 8.43 -11.00 1.78
CA LEU A 233 7.39 -10.65 0.82
C LEU A 233 7.63 -11.30 -0.55
N LYS A 234 8.89 -11.39 -1.01
CA LYS A 234 9.25 -12.12 -2.23
C LYS A 234 8.90 -13.61 -2.13
N LYS A 235 9.32 -14.28 -1.05
CA LYS A 235 9.03 -15.71 -0.84
C LYS A 235 7.52 -15.98 -0.85
N LYS A 236 6.74 -15.14 -0.17
CA LYS A 236 5.28 -15.29 -0.11
C LYS A 236 4.61 -14.94 -1.44
N THR A 237 5.18 -14.02 -2.22
CA THR A 237 4.71 -13.73 -3.59
C THR A 237 4.95 -14.90 -4.54
N ILE A 238 6.07 -15.61 -4.43
CA ILE A 238 6.31 -16.86 -5.21
C ILE A 238 5.23 -17.90 -4.90
N LEU A 239 4.83 -18.04 -3.63
CA LEU A 239 3.75 -18.96 -3.24
C LEU A 239 2.39 -18.51 -3.79
N GLN A 240 2.09 -17.21 -3.73
CA GLN A 240 0.86 -16.67 -4.33
C GLN A 240 0.82 -16.90 -5.85
N GLN A 241 1.95 -16.74 -6.54
CA GLN A 241 2.07 -17.04 -7.98
C GLN A 241 1.73 -18.51 -8.26
N LYS A 242 2.20 -19.46 -7.43
CA LYS A 242 1.83 -20.88 -7.56
C LYS A 242 0.33 -21.10 -7.40
N VAL A 243 -0.29 -20.48 -6.39
CA VAL A 243 -1.73 -20.60 -6.11
C VAL A 243 -2.54 -20.10 -7.31
N VAL A 244 -2.26 -18.89 -7.78
CA VAL A 244 -2.97 -18.27 -8.92
C VAL A 244 -2.77 -19.06 -10.22
N ALA A 245 -1.55 -19.53 -10.48
CA ALA A 245 -1.25 -20.35 -11.65
C ALA A 245 -2.09 -21.64 -11.67
N LYS A 246 -2.19 -22.34 -10.53
CA LYS A 246 -2.97 -23.57 -10.40
C LYS A 246 -4.47 -23.33 -10.41
N MET A 247 -4.96 -22.29 -9.71
CA MET A 247 -6.38 -21.90 -9.75
C MET A 247 -6.85 -21.65 -11.17
N GLY A 248 -6.05 -20.98 -12.00
CA GLY A 248 -6.38 -20.70 -13.39
C GLY A 248 -6.55 -21.96 -14.25
N MET A 249 -6.09 -23.13 -13.81
CA MET A 249 -6.25 -24.40 -14.53
C MET A 249 -7.54 -25.14 -14.14
N ASP A 250 -8.18 -24.80 -13.02
CA ASP A 250 -9.37 -25.48 -12.52
C ASP A 250 -10.65 -24.73 -12.89
N PHE A 251 -11.04 -24.83 -14.17
CA PHE A 251 -12.21 -24.13 -14.74
C PHE A 251 -13.50 -24.43 -13.97
N GLU A 252 -13.78 -25.68 -13.66
CA GLU A 252 -15.00 -26.08 -12.96
C GLU A 252 -15.06 -25.47 -11.56
N TRP A 253 -13.94 -25.50 -10.82
CA TRP A 253 -13.89 -24.95 -9.47
C TRP A 253 -14.17 -23.45 -9.41
N TYR A 254 -13.45 -22.62 -10.18
CA TYR A 254 -13.66 -21.17 -10.07
C TYR A 254 -14.97 -20.72 -10.71
N THR A 255 -15.48 -21.40 -11.74
CA THR A 255 -16.79 -21.05 -12.32
C THR A 255 -17.94 -21.43 -11.41
N ASN A 256 -17.83 -22.51 -10.62
CA ASN A 256 -18.81 -22.81 -9.57
C ASN A 256 -18.88 -21.71 -8.50
N ILE A 257 -17.74 -21.12 -8.14
CA ILE A 257 -17.67 -20.00 -7.19
C ILE A 257 -18.21 -18.72 -7.83
N LEU A 258 -17.72 -18.36 -9.01
CA LEU A 258 -18.08 -17.11 -9.71
C LEU A 258 -19.49 -17.16 -10.35
N GLY A 259 -20.07 -18.34 -10.53
CA GLY A 259 -21.36 -18.51 -11.20
C GLY A 259 -22.52 -17.79 -10.51
N ARG A 260 -22.43 -17.61 -9.18
CA ARG A 260 -23.40 -16.77 -8.44
C ARG A 260 -23.25 -15.30 -8.80
N LEU A 261 -22.02 -14.78 -8.79
CA LEU A 261 -21.70 -13.40 -9.16
C LEU A 261 -22.12 -13.08 -10.60
N ALA A 262 -21.86 -14.01 -11.52
CA ALA A 262 -22.19 -13.86 -12.94
C ALA A 262 -23.69 -13.70 -13.25
N LYS A 263 -24.59 -14.00 -12.29
CA LYS A 263 -26.03 -13.77 -12.48
C LYS A 263 -26.36 -12.27 -12.53
N HIS A 264 -25.63 -11.47 -11.76
CA HIS A 264 -25.88 -10.05 -11.58
C HIS A 264 -24.76 -9.17 -12.15
N ASP A 265 -23.58 -9.74 -12.39
CA ASP A 265 -22.43 -9.06 -12.98
C ASP A 265 -22.19 -9.46 -14.46
N GLU A 266 -22.50 -8.54 -15.38
CA GLU A 266 -22.33 -8.76 -16.82
C GLU A 266 -20.85 -8.95 -17.23
N PHE A 267 -19.93 -8.25 -16.57
CA PHE A 267 -18.50 -8.32 -16.88
C PHE A 267 -17.97 -9.74 -16.59
N ILE A 268 -18.28 -10.27 -15.41
CA ILE A 268 -17.92 -11.63 -15.01
C ILE A 268 -18.59 -12.65 -15.93
N ARG A 269 -19.89 -12.48 -16.22
CA ARG A 269 -20.65 -13.38 -17.09
C ARG A 269 -20.04 -13.51 -18.49
N ARG A 270 -19.67 -12.39 -19.12
CA ARG A 270 -19.03 -12.38 -20.43
C ARG A 270 -17.67 -13.08 -20.40
N MET A 271 -16.84 -12.79 -19.40
CA MET A 271 -15.55 -13.45 -19.26
C MET A 271 -15.65 -14.97 -19.06
N ILE A 272 -16.59 -15.44 -18.22
CA ILE A 272 -16.86 -16.88 -18.07
C ILE A 272 -17.33 -17.48 -19.39
N SER A 273 -18.23 -16.81 -20.12
CA SER A 273 -18.73 -17.30 -21.40
C SER A 273 -17.63 -17.46 -22.45
N ILE A 274 -16.70 -16.50 -22.54
CA ILE A 274 -15.56 -16.60 -23.45
C ILE A 274 -14.63 -17.74 -22.99
N GLN A 275 -14.33 -17.85 -21.69
CA GLN A 275 -13.45 -18.89 -21.18
C GLN A 275 -14.03 -20.30 -21.42
N ASP A 276 -15.34 -20.49 -21.26
CA ASP A 276 -16.02 -21.76 -21.59
C ASP A 276 -15.81 -22.17 -23.05
N LYS A 277 -15.88 -21.20 -23.99
CA LYS A 277 -15.57 -21.45 -25.40
C LYS A 277 -14.10 -21.83 -25.60
N VAL A 278 -13.18 -21.23 -24.84
CA VAL A 278 -11.75 -21.57 -24.88
C VAL A 278 -11.51 -22.99 -24.39
N GLU A 279 -12.14 -23.43 -23.30
CA GLU A 279 -12.02 -24.79 -22.78
C GLU A 279 -12.53 -25.85 -23.78
N LYS A 280 -13.58 -25.52 -24.54
CA LYS A 280 -14.13 -26.38 -25.59
C LYS A 280 -13.32 -26.36 -26.90
N SER A 281 -12.35 -25.45 -27.03
CA SER A 281 -11.58 -25.27 -28.26
C SER A 281 -10.40 -26.22 -28.35
N GLN A 282 -10.29 -26.94 -29.46
CA GLN A 282 -9.09 -27.75 -29.79
C GLN A 282 -7.86 -26.91 -30.14
N LYS A 283 -8.02 -25.59 -30.27
CA LYS A 283 -6.96 -24.64 -30.65
C LYS A 283 -6.46 -23.80 -29.47
N LYS A 284 -6.80 -24.19 -28.24
CA LYS A 284 -6.37 -23.53 -27.00
C LYS A 284 -4.84 -23.42 -26.94
N CYS A 285 -4.35 -22.24 -26.60
CA CYS A 285 -2.94 -22.04 -26.28
C CYS A 285 -2.59 -22.83 -25.01
N PRO A 286 -1.58 -23.73 -25.02
CA PRO A 286 -1.25 -24.54 -23.85
C PRO A 286 -0.53 -23.73 -22.76
N TYR A 287 0.00 -22.56 -23.11
CA TYR A 287 0.76 -21.71 -22.21
C TYR A 287 -0.12 -20.63 -21.59
N THR A 288 0.06 -20.43 -20.29
CA THR A 288 -0.46 -19.28 -19.56
C THR A 288 0.73 -18.47 -19.04
N ILE A 289 0.68 -17.15 -19.24
CA ILE A 289 1.65 -16.21 -18.69
C ILE A 289 0.91 -15.11 -17.95
N CYS A 290 1.45 -14.71 -16.81
CA CYS A 290 0.95 -13.57 -16.08
C CYS A 290 2.09 -12.80 -15.44
N ILE A 291 2.16 -11.50 -15.72
CA ILE A 291 2.93 -10.56 -14.91
C ILE A 291 2.02 -10.12 -13.77
N VAL A 292 2.51 -10.21 -12.54
CA VAL A 292 1.71 -9.99 -11.34
C VAL A 292 2.27 -8.85 -10.49
N ARG A 293 1.42 -8.31 -9.62
CA ARG A 293 1.83 -7.42 -8.54
C ARG A 293 1.09 -7.77 -7.25
N ASN A 294 1.85 -8.09 -6.21
CA ASN A 294 1.35 -8.45 -4.89
C ASN A 294 1.54 -7.28 -3.93
N ASP A 295 0.44 -6.70 -3.47
CA ASP A 295 0.40 -5.41 -2.78
C ASP A 295 0.26 -5.60 -1.27
N PHE A 296 1.07 -4.91 -0.45
CA PHE A 296 1.13 -5.08 1.00
C PHE A 296 1.14 -3.76 1.77
N LEU A 297 0.43 -3.73 2.90
CA LEU A 297 0.51 -2.68 3.91
C LEU A 297 0.94 -3.29 5.25
N HIS A 298 1.69 -2.53 6.04
CA HIS A 298 2.02 -2.94 7.40
C HIS A 298 0.82 -2.69 8.32
N HIS A 299 0.29 -3.74 8.94
CA HIS A 299 -0.71 -3.65 9.99
C HIS A 299 -0.01 -3.46 11.33
N ALA A 300 0.00 -2.21 11.81
CA ALA A 300 0.95 -1.81 12.83
C ALA A 300 0.66 -2.42 14.22
N SER A 301 -0.61 -2.59 14.60
CA SER A 301 -1.00 -3.23 15.87
C SER A 301 -0.68 -4.74 15.92
N GLN A 302 -0.63 -5.40 14.76
CA GLN A 302 -0.28 -6.82 14.63
C GLN A 302 1.23 -6.99 14.37
N ASN A 303 1.91 -5.92 14.00
CA ASN A 303 3.29 -5.91 13.53
C ASN A 303 3.52 -6.88 12.36
N GLN A 304 2.60 -6.91 11.40
CA GLN A 304 2.61 -7.84 10.28
C GLN A 304 2.36 -7.12 8.95
N TRP A 305 3.00 -7.60 7.88
CA TRP A 305 2.69 -7.13 6.53
C TRP A 305 1.51 -7.92 5.99
N MET A 306 0.46 -7.21 5.60
CA MET A 306 -0.81 -7.80 5.18
C MET A 306 -1.05 -7.46 3.72
N GLN A 307 -1.44 -8.46 2.94
CA GLN A 307 -1.77 -8.34 1.54
C GLN A 307 -3.04 -7.49 1.40
N VAL A 308 -2.95 -6.41 0.63
CA VAL A 308 -4.06 -5.53 0.27
C VAL A 308 -4.89 -6.16 -0.84
N GLU A 309 -4.20 -6.58 -1.89
CA GLU A 309 -4.76 -7.24 -3.08
C GLU A 309 -3.64 -7.91 -3.90
N TYR A 310 -4.05 -8.75 -4.84
CA TYR A 310 -3.18 -9.35 -5.83
C TYR A 310 -3.66 -8.93 -7.22
N ASN A 311 -2.73 -8.52 -8.08
CA ASN A 311 -3.04 -7.98 -9.40
C ASN A 311 -2.46 -8.92 -10.47
N CYS A 312 -3.28 -9.25 -11.47
CA CYS A 312 -2.88 -10.11 -12.59
C CYS A 312 -2.99 -9.43 -13.98
N ILE A 313 -3.51 -8.22 -14.07
CA ILE A 313 -3.75 -7.55 -15.35
C ILE A 313 -3.29 -6.09 -15.30
N ALA A 314 -2.75 -5.61 -16.42
CA ALA A 314 -2.34 -4.21 -16.61
C ALA A 314 -1.39 -3.68 -15.50
N ILE A 315 -0.47 -4.53 -15.04
CA ILE A 315 0.54 -4.16 -14.03
C ILE A 315 1.30 -2.91 -14.49
N SER A 316 1.27 -1.91 -13.63
CA SER A 316 1.73 -0.55 -13.94
C SER A 316 2.81 -0.10 -12.96
N PHE A 317 3.56 0.93 -13.37
CA PHE A 317 4.59 1.62 -12.59
C PHE A 317 5.86 0.82 -12.32
N GLY A 318 6.10 -0.27 -13.04
CA GLY A 318 7.37 -1.00 -12.93
C GLY A 318 8.56 -0.12 -13.32
N PHE A 319 8.52 0.50 -14.50
CA PHE A 319 9.62 1.33 -14.96
C PHE A 319 9.77 2.60 -14.13
N ILE A 320 8.66 3.27 -13.81
CA ILE A 320 8.70 4.50 -13.04
C ILE A 320 9.28 4.22 -11.64
N SER A 321 8.91 3.11 -10.99
CA SER A 321 9.49 2.69 -9.71
C SER A 321 11.02 2.57 -9.79
N ASP A 322 11.55 1.90 -10.83
CA ASP A 322 12.99 1.77 -11.04
C ASP A 322 13.70 3.13 -11.15
N ARG A 323 13.02 4.13 -11.73
CA ARG A 323 13.53 5.51 -11.84
C ARG A 323 13.45 6.28 -10.55
N VAL A 324 12.36 6.13 -9.78
CA VAL A 324 12.24 6.75 -8.46
C VAL A 324 13.32 6.23 -7.51
N GLN A 325 13.64 4.93 -7.55
CA GLN A 325 14.75 4.39 -6.77
C GLN A 325 16.10 5.05 -7.13
N LYS A 326 16.40 5.21 -8.43
CA LYS A 326 17.63 5.90 -8.89
C LYS A 326 17.63 7.38 -8.52
N TYR A 327 16.46 8.03 -8.60
CA TYR A 327 16.27 9.41 -8.21
C TYR A 327 16.54 9.61 -6.72
N HIS A 328 15.98 8.76 -5.85
CA HIS A 328 16.26 8.81 -4.41
C HIS A 328 17.73 8.53 -4.09
N SER A 329 18.38 7.56 -4.76
CA SER A 329 19.83 7.36 -4.61
C SER A 329 20.61 8.65 -4.91
N LEU A 330 20.30 9.33 -6.01
CA LEU A 330 20.93 10.59 -6.38
C LEU A 330 20.73 11.67 -5.31
N LEU A 331 19.51 11.86 -4.82
CA LEU A 331 19.23 12.86 -3.79
C LEU A 331 19.97 12.57 -2.49
N PHE A 332 20.09 11.30 -2.10
CA PHE A 332 20.82 10.90 -0.89
C PHE A 332 22.33 11.06 -1.00
N ASP A 333 22.88 10.80 -2.17
CA ASP A 333 24.31 10.93 -2.41
C ASP A 333 24.76 12.40 -2.51
N SER A 334 23.82 13.34 -2.67
CA SER A 334 24.09 14.77 -2.86
C SER A 334 23.46 15.65 -1.79
N TYR A 335 22.14 15.86 -1.84
CA TYR A 335 21.42 16.84 -1.01
C TYR A 335 21.15 16.35 0.42
N TYR A 336 21.01 15.03 0.62
CA TYR A 336 20.75 14.46 1.95
C TYR A 336 21.99 13.82 2.59
N LYS A 337 23.20 14.22 2.17
CA LYS A 337 24.46 13.61 2.64
C LYS A 337 24.60 13.62 4.17
N GLN A 338 24.25 14.73 4.82
CA GLN A 338 24.30 14.85 6.29
C GLN A 338 23.38 13.85 6.98
N ILE A 339 22.24 13.52 6.36
CA ILE A 339 21.29 12.53 6.88
C ILE A 339 21.79 11.12 6.56
N LYS A 340 22.38 10.89 5.38
CA LYS A 340 22.91 9.59 4.96
C LYS A 340 23.99 9.04 5.90
N GLU A 341 24.77 9.90 6.54
CA GLU A 341 25.80 9.46 7.49
C GLU A 341 25.19 8.82 8.76
N ASP A 342 23.99 9.24 9.16
CA ASP A 342 23.26 8.70 10.31
C ASP A 342 22.47 7.41 9.98
N TYR A 343 22.12 7.20 8.71
CA TYR A 343 21.38 6.04 8.23
C TYR A 343 22.25 5.24 7.26
N LYS A 344 22.78 4.09 7.69
CA LYS A 344 23.52 3.15 6.81
C LYS A 344 22.59 2.56 5.73
N VAL A 345 22.38 3.31 4.65
CA VAL A 345 21.46 2.98 3.58
C VAL A 345 22.17 2.19 2.48
N LYS A 346 21.63 1.02 2.14
CA LYS A 346 21.89 0.37 0.85
C LYS A 346 20.66 0.45 -0.03
N VAL A 347 20.88 0.85 -1.28
CA VAL A 347 19.87 0.73 -2.34
C VAL A 347 20.20 -0.52 -3.12
N LYS A 348 19.53 -1.64 -2.79
CA LYS A 348 19.57 -2.84 -3.64
C LYS A 348 18.52 -2.67 -4.73
N GLN A 349 18.95 -2.74 -5.99
CA GLN A 349 18.06 -2.57 -7.13
C GLN A 349 17.92 -3.90 -7.85
N ASP A 350 16.80 -4.58 -7.59
CA ASP A 350 16.25 -5.53 -8.53
C ASP A 350 15.28 -4.73 -9.43
N LEU A 351 15.48 -4.79 -10.75
CA LEU A 351 14.78 -3.92 -11.71
C LEU A 351 13.45 -4.54 -12.15
N ASN A 352 12.35 -3.82 -11.92
CA ASN A 352 11.03 -4.20 -12.43
C ASN A 352 11.03 -4.34 -13.95
N HIS A 353 11.73 -3.43 -14.64
CA HIS A 353 11.83 -3.44 -16.09
C HIS A 353 12.37 -4.78 -16.62
N ASP A 354 13.42 -5.30 -15.99
CA ASP A 354 14.09 -6.51 -16.44
C ASP A 354 13.17 -7.73 -16.24
N ILE A 355 12.49 -7.82 -15.10
CA ILE A 355 11.49 -8.86 -14.81
C ILE A 355 10.34 -8.84 -15.82
N MET A 356 9.78 -7.67 -16.13
CA MET A 356 8.66 -7.55 -17.06
C MET A 356 9.08 -7.84 -18.52
N VAL A 357 10.27 -7.41 -18.94
CA VAL A 357 10.79 -7.69 -20.29
C VAL A 357 11.14 -9.18 -20.44
N ASP A 358 11.76 -9.79 -19.44
CA ASP A 358 12.08 -11.22 -19.41
C ASP A 358 10.81 -12.07 -19.51
N ALA A 359 9.75 -11.71 -18.79
CA ALA A 359 8.44 -12.38 -18.88
C ALA A 359 7.89 -12.38 -20.32
N LEU A 360 7.82 -11.20 -20.95
CA LEU A 360 7.28 -11.06 -22.30
C LEU A 360 8.20 -11.71 -23.35
N GLN A 361 9.51 -11.66 -23.16
CA GLN A 361 10.48 -12.33 -24.03
C GLN A 361 10.31 -13.85 -24.00
N LYS A 362 10.24 -14.45 -22.81
CA LYS A 362 10.08 -15.90 -22.66
C LYS A 362 8.76 -16.38 -23.24
N ALA A 363 7.66 -15.66 -23.01
CA ALA A 363 6.39 -15.97 -23.66
C ALA A 363 6.45 -15.86 -25.19
N TYR A 364 7.09 -14.80 -25.72
CA TYR A 364 7.28 -14.66 -27.16
C TYR A 364 8.08 -15.83 -27.76
N GLN A 365 9.12 -16.29 -27.06
CA GLN A 365 9.94 -17.43 -27.50
C GLN A 365 9.16 -18.75 -27.54
N LEU A 366 8.23 -18.97 -26.60
CA LEU A 366 7.37 -20.15 -26.57
C LEU A 366 6.44 -20.25 -27.79
N TYR A 367 6.05 -19.12 -28.38
CA TYR A 367 5.25 -19.12 -29.62
C TYR A 367 6.04 -19.67 -30.83
N ASN A 368 7.37 -19.63 -30.79
CA ASN A 368 8.28 -20.22 -31.78
C ASN A 368 8.09 -19.74 -33.23
N ASN A 369 7.77 -18.45 -33.43
CA ASN A 369 7.78 -17.81 -34.75
C ASN A 369 8.47 -16.44 -34.67
N LYS A 370 9.65 -16.33 -35.29
CA LYS A 370 10.48 -15.11 -35.25
C LYS A 370 9.91 -13.93 -36.05
N ASN A 371 8.96 -14.18 -36.94
CA ASN A 371 8.32 -13.14 -37.76
C ASN A 371 7.04 -12.60 -37.13
N ALA A 372 6.55 -13.24 -36.07
CA ALA A 372 5.40 -12.78 -35.32
C ALA A 372 5.79 -11.60 -34.42
N ILE A 373 4.79 -10.89 -33.89
CA ILE A 373 5.00 -9.67 -33.08
C ILE A 373 4.26 -9.75 -31.74
N VAL A 374 4.60 -8.83 -30.84
CA VAL A 374 3.85 -8.60 -29.60
C VAL A 374 2.80 -7.50 -29.84
N LEU A 375 1.52 -7.80 -29.62
CA LEU A 375 0.44 -6.81 -29.68
C LEU A 375 0.18 -6.26 -28.27
N ILE A 376 0.27 -4.95 -28.10
CA ILE A 376 -0.01 -4.28 -26.82
C ILE A 376 -1.34 -3.54 -26.94
N ILE A 377 -2.32 -3.92 -26.13
CA ILE A 377 -3.65 -3.31 -26.14
C ILE A 377 -3.74 -2.31 -24.99
N THR A 378 -3.97 -1.04 -25.30
CA THR A 378 -4.00 0.09 -24.35
C THR A 378 -5.34 0.81 -24.39
N ALA A 379 -5.57 1.70 -23.41
CA ALA A 379 -6.63 2.69 -23.50
C ALA A 379 -6.34 3.71 -24.64
N GLU A 380 -7.38 4.44 -25.08
CA GLU A 380 -7.24 5.49 -26.10
C GLU A 380 -6.40 6.66 -25.58
N PHE A 381 -6.64 7.08 -24.34
CA PHE A 381 -5.76 7.97 -23.60
C PHE A 381 -5.05 7.19 -22.50
N GLU A 382 -3.72 7.25 -22.52
CA GLU A 382 -2.86 6.58 -21.55
C GLU A 382 -1.93 7.61 -20.91
N GLY A 383 -2.23 8.00 -19.68
CA GLY A 383 -1.40 8.93 -18.93
C GLY A 383 -0.07 8.29 -18.51
N ASN A 384 -0.07 7.00 -18.19
CA ASN A 384 1.11 6.25 -17.79
C ASN A 384 1.90 5.70 -19.01
N VAL A 385 1.81 6.36 -20.17
CA VAL A 385 2.36 5.85 -21.44
C VAL A 385 3.87 5.64 -21.38
N TYR A 386 4.60 6.47 -20.63
CA TYR A 386 6.06 6.37 -20.52
C TYR A 386 6.51 5.08 -19.84
N ASP A 387 5.75 4.60 -18.85
CA ASP A 387 5.96 3.29 -18.21
C ASP A 387 5.81 2.14 -19.23
N GLN A 388 4.79 2.21 -20.08
CA GLN A 388 4.53 1.18 -21.10
C GLN A 388 5.57 1.19 -22.23
N ARG A 389 5.90 2.39 -22.73
CA ARG A 389 6.90 2.57 -23.80
C ARG A 389 8.27 2.07 -23.40
N TYR A 390 8.59 2.08 -22.12
CA TYR A 390 9.87 1.57 -21.67
C TYR A 390 9.96 0.04 -21.78
N ILE A 391 8.87 -0.68 -21.53
CA ILE A 391 8.78 -2.13 -21.81
C ILE A 391 8.94 -2.40 -23.30
N GLU A 392 8.24 -1.63 -24.16
CA GLU A 392 8.37 -1.72 -25.63
C GLU A 392 9.82 -1.50 -26.09
N LYS A 393 10.52 -0.53 -25.50
CA LYS A 393 11.94 -0.28 -25.76
C LYS A 393 12.81 -1.47 -25.35
N GLY A 394 12.49 -2.14 -24.25
CA GLY A 394 13.15 -3.38 -23.82
C GLY A 394 13.01 -4.50 -24.86
N LEU A 395 11.78 -4.75 -25.32
CA LEU A 395 11.51 -5.72 -26.39
C LEU A 395 12.24 -5.37 -27.70
N ALA A 396 12.24 -4.10 -28.10
CA ALA A 396 12.91 -3.64 -29.31
C ALA A 396 14.42 -3.88 -29.27
N LYS A 397 15.07 -3.71 -28.10
CA LYS A 397 16.51 -4.04 -27.92
C LYS A 397 16.80 -5.52 -28.11
N LEU A 398 15.82 -6.39 -27.87
CA LEU A 398 15.91 -7.83 -28.08
C LEU A 398 15.55 -8.23 -29.53
N GLY A 399 15.26 -7.27 -30.41
CA GLY A 399 14.81 -7.52 -31.78
C GLY A 399 13.35 -7.97 -31.88
N ILE A 400 12.56 -7.84 -30.81
CA ILE A 400 11.14 -8.21 -30.78
C ILE A 400 10.31 -6.97 -31.14
N LEU A 401 9.62 -7.03 -32.27
CA LEU A 401 8.70 -5.97 -32.68
C LEU A 401 7.44 -5.99 -31.82
N SER A 402 7.06 -4.84 -31.29
CA SER A 402 5.78 -4.65 -30.61
C SER A 402 4.92 -3.60 -31.33
N LYS A 403 3.60 -3.82 -31.35
CA LYS A 403 2.62 -2.89 -31.92
C LYS A 403 1.57 -2.55 -30.88
N ARG A 404 1.46 -1.26 -30.57
CA ARG A 404 0.47 -0.72 -29.63
C ARG A 404 -0.80 -0.27 -30.35
N THR A 405 -1.96 -0.62 -29.82
CA THR A 405 -3.28 -0.28 -30.37
C THR A 405 -4.35 -0.27 -29.29
N THR A 406 -5.58 0.10 -29.64
CA THR A 406 -6.79 -0.04 -28.81
C THR A 406 -7.70 -1.13 -29.37
N PHE A 407 -8.71 -1.57 -28.60
CA PHE A 407 -9.74 -2.47 -29.11
C PHE A 407 -10.49 -1.87 -30.31
N VAL A 408 -10.85 -0.59 -30.25
CA VAL A 408 -11.56 0.09 -31.35
C VAL A 408 -10.74 0.09 -32.63
N LYS A 409 -9.43 0.35 -32.56
CA LYS A 409 -8.56 0.34 -33.74
C LYS A 409 -8.34 -1.07 -34.33
N LEU A 410 -8.65 -2.12 -33.60
CA LEU A 410 -8.60 -3.50 -34.09
C LEU A 410 -9.85 -3.89 -34.89
N ILE A 411 -10.96 -3.14 -34.78
CA ILE A 411 -12.16 -3.37 -35.58
C ILE A 411 -11.79 -3.29 -37.06
N GLY A 412 -12.12 -4.33 -37.82
CA GLY A 412 -11.77 -4.50 -39.24
C GLY A 412 -10.28 -4.73 -39.52
N ASN A 413 -9.41 -4.66 -38.51
CA ASN A 413 -7.95 -4.82 -38.65
C ASN A 413 -7.41 -6.07 -37.96
N ILE A 414 -8.27 -6.88 -37.34
CA ILE A 414 -7.89 -8.13 -36.67
C ILE A 414 -8.68 -9.30 -37.26
N ILE A 415 -7.97 -10.40 -37.51
CA ILE A 415 -8.55 -11.65 -37.99
C ILE A 415 -7.88 -12.83 -37.27
N CYS A 416 -8.61 -13.93 -37.13
CA CYS A 416 -8.07 -15.19 -36.63
C CYS A 416 -8.43 -16.30 -37.61
N GLU A 417 -7.42 -16.82 -38.32
CA GLU A 417 -7.58 -17.88 -39.31
C GLU A 417 -6.83 -19.12 -38.84
N ASN A 418 -7.51 -20.26 -38.72
CA ASN A 418 -6.91 -21.50 -38.22
C ASN A 418 -6.20 -21.38 -36.86
N GLY A 419 -6.66 -20.44 -36.02
CA GLY A 419 -6.07 -20.13 -34.71
C GLY A 419 -4.89 -19.17 -34.75
N ILE A 420 -4.43 -18.77 -35.94
CA ILE A 420 -3.37 -17.77 -36.11
C ILE A 420 -4.01 -16.38 -36.07
N LEU A 421 -3.67 -15.61 -35.04
CA LEU A 421 -4.14 -14.24 -34.89
C LEU A 421 -3.26 -13.31 -35.74
N LYS A 422 -3.89 -12.46 -36.56
CA LYS A 422 -3.21 -11.39 -37.29
C LYS A 422 -3.86 -10.06 -36.98
N ALA A 423 -3.07 -9.06 -36.64
CA ALA A 423 -3.52 -7.67 -36.53
C ALA A 423 -2.74 -6.81 -37.53
N PHE A 424 -3.46 -6.03 -38.33
CA PHE A 424 -2.91 -5.20 -39.40
C PHE A 424 -1.99 -5.98 -40.34
N GLY A 425 -2.38 -7.22 -40.67
CA GLY A 425 -1.62 -8.13 -41.54
C GLY A 425 -0.41 -8.82 -40.89
N GLN A 426 -0.07 -8.53 -39.63
CA GLN A 426 1.07 -9.13 -38.94
C GLN A 426 0.60 -10.24 -37.99
N GLU A 427 1.28 -11.38 -38.00
CA GLU A 427 1.03 -12.49 -37.08
C GLU A 427 1.40 -12.12 -35.64
N ILE A 428 0.54 -12.47 -34.69
CA ILE A 428 0.68 -12.09 -33.29
C ILE A 428 1.10 -13.31 -32.47
N ALA A 429 2.26 -13.23 -31.83
CA ALA A 429 2.78 -14.25 -30.92
C ALA A 429 2.18 -14.11 -29.51
N LEU A 430 2.06 -12.87 -29.04
CA LEU A 430 1.67 -12.53 -27.68
C LEU A 430 0.81 -11.27 -27.68
N VAL A 431 -0.30 -11.30 -26.95
CA VAL A 431 -1.11 -10.14 -26.62
C VAL A 431 -0.85 -9.73 -25.18
N TYR A 432 -0.35 -8.51 -24.98
CA TYR A 432 -0.09 -7.93 -23.66
C TYR A 432 -1.14 -6.85 -23.34
N PHE A 433 -1.93 -7.07 -22.30
CA PHE A 433 -3.03 -6.19 -21.92
C PHE A 433 -2.58 -5.10 -20.95
N ARG A 434 -2.79 -3.84 -21.35
CA ARG A 434 -2.72 -2.63 -20.50
C ARG A 434 -4.08 -1.96 -20.31
N THR A 435 -5.15 -2.63 -20.74
CA THR A 435 -6.57 -2.27 -20.60
C THR A 435 -7.40 -3.57 -20.59
N GLY A 436 -8.72 -3.47 -20.46
CA GLY A 436 -9.66 -4.60 -20.48
C GLY A 436 -9.88 -5.26 -19.12
N TYR A 437 -9.58 -4.55 -18.03
CA TYR A 437 -9.79 -4.98 -16.64
C TYR A 437 -11.10 -4.45 -16.03
N THR A 438 -11.82 -3.57 -16.73
CA THR A 438 -13.20 -3.15 -16.40
C THR A 438 -14.12 -3.26 -17.61
N PHE A 439 -15.44 -3.27 -17.38
CA PHE A 439 -16.45 -3.42 -18.43
C PHE A 439 -16.43 -2.27 -19.45
N ASP A 440 -16.31 -1.03 -18.97
CA ASP A 440 -16.33 0.21 -19.74
C ASP A 440 -15.13 0.37 -20.69
N GLN A 441 -14.07 -0.44 -20.51
CA GLN A 441 -12.93 -0.49 -21.43
C GLN A 441 -13.20 -1.28 -22.72
N TYR A 442 -14.35 -1.94 -22.80
CA TYR A 442 -14.89 -2.55 -24.02
C TYR A 442 -16.01 -1.66 -24.55
N GLU A 443 -15.63 -0.67 -25.38
CA GLU A 443 -16.53 0.42 -25.81
C GLU A 443 -17.80 -0.05 -26.54
N ASN A 444 -17.77 -1.25 -27.15
CA ASN A 444 -18.90 -1.83 -27.86
C ASN A 444 -18.78 -3.37 -27.97
N GLU A 445 -19.79 -4.01 -28.55
CA GLU A 445 -19.83 -5.47 -28.78
C GLU A 445 -18.67 -5.98 -29.66
N GLU A 446 -18.21 -5.18 -30.63
CA GLU A 446 -17.09 -5.58 -31.46
C GLU A 446 -15.80 -5.68 -30.64
N CYS A 447 -15.60 -4.83 -29.63
CA CYS A 447 -14.49 -4.94 -28.70
C CYS A 447 -14.54 -6.26 -27.91
N TRP A 448 -15.72 -6.70 -27.49
CA TRP A 448 -15.93 -8.00 -26.84
C TRP A 448 -15.65 -9.17 -27.78
N ASN A 449 -16.12 -9.09 -29.03
CA ASN A 449 -15.82 -10.09 -30.06
C ASN A 449 -14.31 -10.18 -30.34
N ILE A 450 -13.60 -9.06 -30.31
CA ILE A 450 -12.14 -9.02 -30.46
C ILE A 450 -11.46 -9.69 -29.26
N ARG A 451 -11.93 -9.45 -28.03
CA ARG A 451 -11.41 -10.15 -26.84
C ARG A 451 -11.61 -11.66 -26.96
N GLU A 452 -12.80 -12.10 -27.37
CA GLU A 452 -13.08 -13.52 -27.62
C GLU A 452 -12.16 -14.12 -28.69
N MET A 453 -11.99 -13.42 -29.81
CA MET A 453 -11.11 -13.84 -30.91
C MET A 453 -9.65 -14.00 -30.45
N ILE A 454 -9.16 -13.07 -29.62
CA ILE A 454 -7.82 -13.15 -29.04
C ILE A 454 -7.68 -14.40 -28.17
N GLU A 455 -8.63 -14.62 -27.26
CA GLU A 455 -8.57 -15.73 -26.29
C GLU A 455 -8.63 -17.10 -26.99
N LEU A 456 -9.47 -17.24 -28.02
CA LEU A 456 -9.59 -18.45 -28.84
C LEU A 456 -8.40 -18.71 -29.77
N SER A 457 -7.49 -17.75 -29.93
CA SER A 457 -6.30 -17.89 -30.79
C SER A 457 -5.15 -18.62 -30.09
N LYS A 458 -4.17 -19.05 -30.90
CA LYS A 458 -2.91 -19.65 -30.45
C LYS A 458 -1.94 -18.64 -29.84
N ALA A 459 -2.15 -17.34 -30.03
CA ALA A 459 -1.32 -16.32 -29.41
C ALA A 459 -1.35 -16.51 -27.88
N LEU A 460 -0.22 -16.27 -27.22
CA LEU A 460 -0.17 -16.19 -25.77
C LEU A 460 -0.89 -14.91 -25.33
N LYS A 461 -1.47 -14.93 -24.12
CA LYS A 461 -2.13 -13.76 -23.53
C LYS A 461 -1.48 -13.46 -22.18
N CYS A 462 -1.18 -12.20 -21.93
CA CYS A 462 -0.64 -11.72 -20.65
C CYS A 462 -1.58 -10.67 -20.04
N PRO A 463 -2.50 -11.08 -19.13
CA PRO A 463 -2.88 -12.47 -18.82
C PRO A 463 -3.95 -13.02 -19.80
N SER A 464 -4.17 -14.34 -19.79
CA SER A 464 -5.38 -14.99 -20.34
C SER A 464 -6.59 -14.83 -19.40
N LEU A 465 -7.79 -15.08 -19.93
CA LEU A 465 -9.04 -14.91 -19.18
C LEU A 465 -9.14 -15.76 -17.91
N ASN A 466 -8.73 -17.02 -17.94
CA ASN A 466 -8.70 -17.87 -16.75
C ASN A 466 -7.90 -17.25 -15.59
N THR A 467 -6.73 -16.67 -15.88
CA THR A 467 -5.93 -15.98 -14.87
C THR A 467 -6.58 -14.68 -14.40
N GLN A 468 -7.22 -13.93 -15.29
CA GLN A 468 -7.98 -12.74 -14.93
C GLN A 468 -9.18 -13.08 -14.02
N LEU A 469 -9.90 -14.18 -14.31
CA LEU A 469 -11.07 -14.63 -13.55
C LEU A 469 -10.71 -15.06 -12.12
N VAL A 470 -9.57 -15.73 -11.92
CA VAL A 470 -9.14 -16.16 -10.58
C VAL A 470 -8.53 -15.03 -9.74
N ASN A 471 -8.36 -13.83 -10.33
CA ASN A 471 -7.85 -12.65 -9.63
C ASN A 471 -8.94 -11.86 -8.90
N PHE A 472 -10.21 -12.24 -9.01
CA PHE A 472 -11.29 -11.54 -8.33
C PHE A 472 -11.17 -11.64 -6.80
N LYS A 473 -11.58 -10.58 -6.12
CA LYS A 473 -11.52 -10.43 -4.67
C LYS A 473 -12.29 -11.52 -3.93
N LYS A 474 -13.36 -12.06 -4.54
CA LYS A 474 -14.07 -13.25 -4.03
C LYS A 474 -13.14 -14.45 -3.88
N LEU A 475 -12.23 -14.69 -4.82
CA LEU A 475 -11.32 -15.82 -4.74
C LEU A 475 -10.25 -15.60 -3.66
N GLN A 476 -9.81 -14.35 -3.45
CA GLN A 476 -8.97 -14.00 -2.30
C GLN A 476 -9.66 -14.34 -0.96
N GLN A 477 -10.97 -14.09 -0.85
CA GLN A 477 -11.77 -14.47 0.32
C GLN A 477 -11.85 -15.99 0.51
N ILE A 478 -12.05 -16.75 -0.57
CA ILE A 478 -12.12 -18.22 -0.51
C ILE A 478 -10.79 -18.84 -0.07
N LEU A 479 -9.65 -18.24 -0.41
CA LEU A 479 -8.33 -18.73 -0.02
C LEU A 479 -8.02 -18.58 1.48
N LEU A 480 -8.88 -17.91 2.26
CA LEU A 480 -8.77 -17.90 3.72
C LEU A 480 -9.11 -19.24 4.36
N ASP A 481 -9.89 -20.08 3.66
CA ASP A 481 -10.15 -21.45 4.08
C ASP A 481 -8.91 -22.32 3.80
N GLU A 482 -8.33 -22.84 4.88
CA GLU A 482 -7.15 -23.70 4.85
C GLU A 482 -7.35 -24.91 3.92
N SER A 483 -8.57 -25.46 3.84
CA SER A 483 -8.89 -26.59 2.96
C SER A 483 -8.86 -26.22 1.47
N GLN A 484 -9.12 -24.96 1.12
CA GLN A 484 -9.11 -24.48 -0.26
C GLN A 484 -7.68 -24.21 -0.72
N ILE A 485 -6.87 -23.51 0.08
CA ILE A 485 -5.49 -23.19 -0.29
C ILE A 485 -4.58 -24.43 -0.34
N GLN A 486 -4.85 -25.43 0.51
CA GLN A 486 -4.12 -26.71 0.53
C GLN A 486 -4.36 -27.58 -0.71
N LYS A 487 -5.33 -27.25 -1.56
CA LYS A 487 -5.44 -27.86 -2.90
C LYS A 487 -4.25 -27.48 -3.79
N PHE A 488 -3.62 -26.35 -3.50
CA PHE A 488 -2.58 -25.77 -4.36
C PHE A 488 -1.19 -25.77 -3.71
N LEU A 489 -1.12 -25.73 -2.38
CA LEU A 489 0.10 -25.64 -1.59
C LEU A 489 0.20 -26.75 -0.55
N THR A 490 1.41 -27.03 -0.08
CA THR A 490 1.61 -27.86 1.11
C THR A 490 1.07 -27.18 2.37
N LYS A 491 0.91 -27.93 3.46
CA LYS A 491 0.45 -27.39 4.76
C LYS A 491 1.37 -26.27 5.27
N ASP A 492 2.69 -26.44 5.15
CA ASP A 492 3.66 -25.45 5.63
C ASP A 492 3.68 -24.20 4.75
N GLU A 493 3.61 -24.35 3.42
CA GLU A 493 3.47 -23.22 2.50
C GLU A 493 2.16 -22.46 2.74
N SER A 494 1.05 -23.17 2.97
CA SER A 494 -0.25 -22.58 3.29
C SER A 494 -0.20 -21.78 4.60
N LYS A 495 0.42 -22.34 5.64
CA LYS A 495 0.60 -21.63 6.91
C LYS A 495 1.47 -20.37 6.75
N LEU A 496 2.50 -20.43 5.91
CA LEU A 496 3.41 -19.30 5.68
C LEU A 496 2.70 -18.16 4.95
N ILE A 497 1.99 -18.44 3.86
CA ILE A 497 1.34 -17.40 3.06
C ILE A 497 0.15 -16.77 3.79
N SER A 498 -0.62 -17.55 4.55
CA SER A 498 -1.76 -17.06 5.33
C SER A 498 -1.38 -16.06 6.42
N GLN A 499 -0.10 -15.94 6.78
CA GLN A 499 0.39 -14.89 7.68
C GLN A 499 0.23 -13.47 7.11
N ASN A 500 0.07 -13.33 5.79
CA ASN A 500 -0.19 -12.03 5.17
C ASN A 500 -1.69 -11.80 4.89
N TYR A 501 -2.58 -12.72 5.22
CA TYR A 501 -3.99 -12.54 4.89
C TYR A 501 -4.76 -11.82 5.98
N CYS A 502 -5.42 -10.72 5.60
CA CYS A 502 -6.45 -10.13 6.45
C CYS A 502 -7.66 -11.05 6.53
N LYS A 503 -8.49 -10.83 7.55
CA LYS A 503 -9.83 -11.41 7.56
C LYS A 503 -10.66 -10.81 6.43
N ILE A 504 -11.37 -11.67 5.72
CA ILE A 504 -12.26 -11.31 4.62
C ILE A 504 -13.53 -12.13 4.78
N TRP A 505 -14.67 -11.46 4.65
CA TRP A 505 -15.99 -12.06 4.70
C TRP A 505 -16.71 -11.85 3.37
N GLY A 506 -17.48 -12.85 2.95
CA GLY A 506 -18.39 -12.75 1.81
C GLY A 506 -19.84 -12.72 2.28
N PHE A 507 -20.74 -12.33 1.39
CA PHE A 507 -22.18 -12.38 1.60
C PHE A 507 -22.77 -13.60 0.91
N ASP A 508 -22.60 -14.78 1.52
CA ASP A 508 -22.97 -16.08 0.90
C ASP A 508 -24.24 -16.70 1.51
N ASN A 509 -24.69 -16.20 2.66
CA ASN A 509 -25.78 -16.77 3.45
C ASN A 509 -26.51 -15.67 4.23
N GLU A 510 -27.80 -15.47 3.94
CA GLU A 510 -28.60 -14.36 4.48
C GLU A 510 -28.56 -14.24 6.02
N ASP A 511 -28.61 -15.34 6.77
CA ASP A 511 -28.56 -15.32 8.24
C ASP A 511 -27.19 -14.88 8.78
N GLN A 512 -26.11 -15.17 8.03
CA GLN A 512 -24.76 -14.73 8.38
C GLN A 512 -24.51 -13.28 7.92
N ASP A 513 -25.13 -12.88 6.82
CA ASP A 513 -25.00 -11.56 6.23
C ASP A 513 -25.54 -10.48 7.18
N GLU A 514 -26.69 -10.68 7.80
CA GLU A 514 -27.25 -9.71 8.76
C GLU A 514 -26.37 -9.57 10.02
N LYS A 515 -25.81 -10.68 10.52
CA LYS A 515 -24.85 -10.64 11.63
C LYS A 515 -23.55 -9.91 11.26
N LEU A 516 -23.08 -10.11 10.02
CA LEU A 516 -21.93 -9.41 9.49
C LEU A 516 -22.21 -7.91 9.39
N ILE A 517 -23.39 -7.51 8.91
CA ILE A 517 -23.83 -6.11 8.87
C ILE A 517 -23.87 -5.51 10.28
N GLU A 518 -24.49 -6.18 11.25
CA GLU A 518 -24.50 -5.73 12.65
C GLU A 518 -23.10 -5.59 13.25
N MET A 519 -22.17 -6.49 12.91
CA MET A 519 -20.77 -6.41 13.34
C MET A 519 -20.09 -5.17 12.75
N ILE A 520 -20.27 -4.93 11.45
CA ILE A 520 -19.69 -3.77 10.77
C ILE A 520 -20.29 -2.46 11.29
N GLN A 521 -21.61 -2.43 11.54
CA GLN A 521 -22.30 -1.25 12.07
C GLN A 521 -21.74 -0.76 13.41
N LYS A 522 -21.22 -1.67 14.24
CA LYS A 522 -20.61 -1.29 15.52
C LYS A 522 -19.34 -0.48 15.34
N ASN A 523 -18.49 -0.85 14.37
CA ASN A 523 -17.20 -0.21 14.10
C ASN A 523 -16.90 -0.18 12.59
N PRO A 524 -17.59 0.65 11.78
CA PRO A 524 -17.44 0.63 10.32
C PRO A 524 -16.02 0.96 9.86
N HIS A 525 -15.28 1.73 10.65
CA HIS A 525 -13.89 2.11 10.40
C HIS A 525 -12.88 0.96 10.43
N ASP A 526 -13.27 -0.20 10.96
CA ASP A 526 -12.42 -1.42 11.01
C ASP A 526 -12.50 -2.24 9.71
N TYR A 527 -13.32 -1.81 8.76
CA TYR A 527 -13.65 -2.58 7.57
C TYR A 527 -13.51 -1.75 6.29
N VAL A 528 -13.36 -2.45 5.18
CA VAL A 528 -13.45 -1.91 3.82
C VAL A 528 -14.35 -2.82 3.02
N LEU A 529 -15.38 -2.26 2.39
CA LEU A 529 -16.25 -2.99 1.49
C LEU A 529 -15.70 -2.86 0.06
N LYS A 530 -15.44 -4.00 -0.60
CA LYS A 530 -14.81 -4.02 -1.93
C LYS A 530 -15.69 -4.78 -2.94
N PRO A 531 -16.06 -4.17 -4.08
CA PRO A 531 -16.70 -4.87 -5.19
C PRO A 531 -15.69 -5.70 -5.99
N GLN A 532 -16.17 -6.60 -6.86
CA GLN A 532 -15.34 -7.36 -7.81
C GLN A 532 -14.80 -6.49 -8.97
N ARG A 533 -14.08 -5.40 -8.68
CA ARG A 533 -13.50 -4.48 -9.68
C ARG A 533 -12.01 -4.25 -9.44
N GLU A 534 -11.33 -3.84 -10.52
CA GLU A 534 -9.90 -3.51 -10.56
C GLU A 534 -9.70 -2.05 -10.97
N GLY A 535 -8.51 -1.49 -10.74
CA GLY A 535 -8.14 -0.14 -11.20
C GLY A 535 -8.29 1.00 -10.19
N GLY A 536 -8.62 0.71 -8.92
CA GLY A 536 -8.79 1.71 -7.85
C GLY A 536 -10.08 2.52 -7.95
N GLY A 537 -10.48 3.19 -6.86
CA GLY A 537 -11.66 4.08 -6.85
C GLY A 537 -13.02 3.40 -6.64
N ASN A 538 -13.04 2.09 -6.35
CA ASN A 538 -14.28 1.30 -6.30
C ASN A 538 -14.69 0.87 -4.87
N ASN A 539 -13.86 1.14 -3.86
CA ASN A 539 -14.09 0.64 -2.50
C ASN A 539 -14.94 1.63 -1.69
N TYR A 540 -15.67 1.10 -0.69
CA TYR A 540 -16.42 1.90 0.27
C TYR A 540 -15.79 1.79 1.65
N TYR A 541 -15.71 2.92 2.35
CA TYR A 541 -15.01 3.06 3.62
C TYR A 541 -15.88 3.75 4.65
N ASP A 542 -15.61 3.47 5.93
CA ASP A 542 -16.17 4.21 7.05
C ASP A 542 -17.72 4.28 6.95
N ASP A 543 -18.28 5.48 7.07
CA ASP A 543 -19.73 5.73 7.06
C ASP A 543 -20.40 5.41 5.72
N GLN A 544 -19.65 5.11 4.66
CA GLN A 544 -20.19 4.74 3.34
C GLN A 544 -20.63 3.27 3.28
N ILE A 545 -20.06 2.40 4.12
CA ILE A 545 -20.25 0.95 4.00
C ILE A 545 -21.71 0.56 4.24
N ILE A 546 -22.29 1.01 5.35
CA ILE A 546 -23.65 0.61 5.74
C ILE A 546 -24.71 1.15 4.79
N PRO A 547 -24.71 2.45 4.41
CA PRO A 547 -25.65 2.96 3.42
C PRO A 547 -25.58 2.21 2.09
N GLU A 548 -24.40 1.76 1.66
CA GLU A 548 -24.27 1.00 0.41
C GLU A 548 -24.87 -0.40 0.55
N LEU A 549 -24.55 -1.14 1.62
CA LEU A 549 -25.10 -2.48 1.86
C LEU A 549 -26.63 -2.50 1.97
N LEU A 550 -27.22 -1.45 2.55
CA LEU A 550 -28.68 -1.36 2.73
C LEU A 550 -29.44 -1.05 1.42
N LYS A 551 -28.77 -0.55 0.37
CA LYS A 551 -29.40 -0.35 -0.95
C LYS A 551 -29.52 -1.66 -1.75
N LEU A 552 -28.69 -2.65 -1.42
CA LEU A 552 -28.54 -3.88 -2.18
C LEU A 552 -29.48 -4.97 -1.67
N SER A 553 -30.08 -5.74 -2.58
CA SER A 553 -30.73 -7.01 -2.22
C SER A 553 -29.70 -8.00 -1.68
N PRO A 554 -30.11 -9.03 -0.90
CA PRO A 554 -29.19 -10.07 -0.45
C PRO A 554 -28.38 -10.70 -1.61
N GLU A 555 -29.02 -10.90 -2.76
CA GLU A 555 -28.37 -11.43 -3.96
C GLU A 555 -27.30 -10.47 -4.52
N GLN A 556 -27.56 -9.16 -4.54
CA GLN A 556 -26.61 -8.16 -5.01
C GLN A 556 -25.42 -7.97 -4.07
N ARG A 557 -25.61 -8.18 -2.76
CA ARG A 557 -24.51 -8.11 -1.77
C ARG A 557 -23.41 -9.13 -2.07
N THR A 558 -23.73 -10.24 -2.74
CA THR A 558 -22.75 -11.27 -3.14
C THR A 558 -21.61 -10.70 -3.99
N GLU A 559 -21.83 -9.60 -4.73
CA GLU A 559 -20.84 -8.90 -5.54
C GLU A 559 -19.71 -8.24 -4.72
N PHE A 560 -19.87 -8.20 -3.41
CA PHE A 560 -18.94 -7.55 -2.51
C PHE A 560 -18.26 -8.56 -1.58
N ILE A 561 -17.08 -8.15 -1.11
CA ILE A 561 -16.44 -8.71 0.08
C ILE A 561 -16.25 -7.61 1.10
N VAL A 562 -16.23 -7.99 2.37
CA VAL A 562 -15.80 -7.11 3.47
C VAL A 562 -14.43 -7.57 3.90
N MET A 563 -13.45 -6.68 3.91
CA MET A 563 -12.09 -6.95 4.36
C MET A 563 -11.78 -6.15 5.61
N GLU A 564 -11.08 -6.75 6.56
CA GLU A 564 -10.50 -6.04 7.70
C GLU A 564 -9.57 -4.92 7.20
N ARG A 565 -9.80 -3.69 7.67
CA ARG A 565 -9.00 -2.54 7.28
C ARG A 565 -7.60 -2.68 7.87
N ILE A 566 -6.59 -2.64 7.00
CA ILE A 566 -5.20 -2.58 7.43
C ILE A 566 -4.95 -1.17 8.00
N LYS A 567 -4.38 -1.09 9.20
CA LYS A 567 -4.09 0.16 9.90
C LYS A 567 -2.57 0.36 10.06
N PRO A 568 -1.91 1.04 9.09
CA PRO A 568 -0.49 1.37 9.21
C PRO A 568 -0.25 2.51 10.20
N ILE A 569 0.98 2.62 10.70
CA ILE A 569 1.45 3.85 11.35
C ILE A 569 1.78 4.86 10.24
N PRO A 570 1.22 6.07 10.29
CA PRO A 570 1.64 7.12 9.38
C PRO A 570 3.03 7.65 9.71
N ARG A 571 3.67 8.19 8.69
CA ARG A 571 4.90 8.96 8.78
C ARG A 571 4.72 10.31 8.10
N ILE A 572 5.67 11.21 8.29
CA ILE A 572 5.76 12.40 7.41
C ILE A 572 6.22 11.96 6.02
N GLY A 573 5.49 12.42 5.00
CA GLY A 573 5.82 12.25 3.60
C GLY A 573 6.02 13.59 2.93
N PHE A 574 7.02 13.67 2.05
CA PHE A 574 7.27 14.81 1.17
C PHE A 574 6.91 14.41 -0.24
N MET A 575 5.76 14.85 -0.72
CA MET A 575 5.24 14.47 -2.03
C MET A 575 5.40 15.64 -2.99
N MET A 576 5.76 15.37 -4.24
CA MET A 576 5.83 16.37 -5.30
C MET A 576 4.82 16.03 -6.39
N ARG A 577 3.97 17.00 -6.73
CA ARG A 577 3.04 16.93 -7.87
C ARG A 577 3.16 18.20 -8.69
N ARG A 578 3.53 18.08 -9.98
CA ARG A 578 3.65 19.24 -10.89
C ARG A 578 4.52 20.38 -10.31
N GLY A 579 5.63 20.01 -9.67
CA GLY A 579 6.56 20.97 -9.05
C GLY A 579 6.07 21.58 -7.73
N GLN A 580 4.90 21.19 -7.23
CA GLN A 580 4.37 21.63 -5.95
C GLN A 580 4.67 20.59 -4.86
N LEU A 581 5.15 21.08 -3.72
CA LEU A 581 5.44 20.28 -2.53
C LEU A 581 4.18 20.14 -1.68
N ASP A 582 3.89 18.91 -1.29
CA ASP A 582 2.84 18.55 -0.35
C ASP A 582 3.45 17.73 0.79
N ILE A 583 3.42 18.30 2.01
CA ILE A 583 3.95 17.65 3.23
C ILE A 583 2.75 17.22 4.06
N GLN A 584 2.58 15.90 4.23
CA GLN A 584 1.43 15.33 4.93
C GLN A 584 1.83 14.10 5.75
N ALA A 585 0.92 13.65 6.61
CA ALA A 585 0.96 12.32 7.17
C ALA A 585 0.61 11.34 6.04
N VAL A 586 1.44 10.33 5.84
CA VAL A 586 1.34 9.39 4.73
C VAL A 586 1.50 7.94 5.20
N ILE A 587 0.97 7.02 4.39
CA ILE A 587 1.26 5.59 4.47
C ILE A 587 1.87 5.12 3.17
N SER A 588 2.69 4.08 3.26
CA SER A 588 3.34 3.47 2.12
C SER A 588 2.90 2.02 1.96
N GLU A 589 2.46 1.69 0.76
CA GLU A 589 2.17 0.35 0.31
C GLU A 589 3.36 -0.18 -0.49
N ILE A 590 3.81 -1.39 -0.16
CA ILE A 590 4.89 -2.07 -0.85
C ILE A 590 4.31 -3.18 -1.70
N SER A 591 4.72 -3.18 -2.97
CA SER A 591 4.30 -4.15 -3.95
C SER A 591 5.50 -4.98 -4.39
N VAL A 592 5.34 -6.30 -4.53
CA VAL A 592 6.31 -7.18 -5.19
C VAL A 592 5.81 -7.51 -6.59
N ILE A 593 6.66 -7.29 -7.59
CA ILE A 593 6.40 -7.63 -8.99
C ILE A 593 7.15 -8.89 -9.37
N GLY A 594 6.46 -9.76 -10.08
CA GLY A 594 6.97 -11.02 -10.59
C GLY A 594 6.17 -11.50 -11.78
N TYR A 595 6.47 -12.71 -12.23
CA TYR A 595 5.68 -13.37 -13.25
C TYR A 595 5.78 -14.89 -13.13
N PHE A 596 4.80 -15.56 -13.71
CA PHE A 596 4.86 -17.00 -13.93
C PHE A 596 4.52 -17.36 -15.37
N ILE A 597 5.02 -18.51 -15.80
CA ILE A 597 4.64 -19.17 -17.05
C ILE A 597 4.39 -20.64 -16.76
N ASN A 598 3.26 -21.17 -17.20
CA ASN A 598 2.92 -22.58 -17.08
C ASN A 598 2.44 -23.17 -18.41
N GLU A 599 2.71 -24.45 -18.61
CA GLU A 599 2.19 -25.28 -19.70
C GLU A 599 1.21 -26.28 -19.09
N GLY A 600 -0.10 -26.03 -19.29
CA GLY A 600 -1.12 -26.71 -18.48
C GLY A 600 -0.84 -26.56 -16.99
N GLU A 601 -0.82 -27.66 -16.24
CA GLU A 601 -0.56 -27.64 -14.79
C GLU A 601 0.93 -27.48 -14.42
N ASN A 602 1.85 -27.60 -15.39
CA ASN A 602 3.28 -27.55 -15.14
C ASN A 602 3.81 -26.11 -15.13
N ILE A 603 4.26 -25.62 -13.98
CA ILE A 603 4.86 -24.29 -13.85
C ILE A 603 6.30 -24.33 -14.39
N LEU A 604 6.53 -23.69 -15.53
CA LEU A 604 7.83 -23.61 -16.21
C LEU A 604 8.73 -22.54 -15.59
N VAL A 605 8.14 -21.39 -15.23
CA VAL A 605 8.85 -20.24 -14.69
C VAL A 605 8.02 -19.61 -13.57
N ASN A 606 8.67 -19.21 -12.49
CA ASN A 606 8.04 -18.55 -11.34
C ASN A 606 9.08 -17.65 -10.68
N GLU A 607 9.12 -16.39 -11.11
CA GLU A 607 10.18 -15.44 -10.74
C GLU A 607 9.59 -14.21 -10.08
N VAL A 608 10.36 -13.62 -9.16
CA VAL A 608 10.06 -12.34 -8.50
C VAL A 608 11.34 -11.52 -8.45
N GLY A 609 11.22 -10.21 -8.64
CA GLY A 609 12.39 -9.34 -8.61
C GLY A 609 12.09 -7.86 -8.79
N GLY A 610 10.84 -7.46 -9.00
CA GLY A 610 10.50 -6.05 -9.02
C GLY A 610 9.87 -5.61 -7.70
N TYR A 611 9.97 -4.33 -7.39
CA TYR A 611 9.15 -3.71 -6.35
C TYR A 611 8.60 -2.36 -6.78
N LEU A 612 7.43 -2.03 -6.25
CA LEU A 612 6.83 -0.70 -6.34
C LEU A 612 6.49 -0.25 -4.93
N VAL A 613 6.82 1.00 -4.59
CA VAL A 613 6.26 1.63 -3.39
C VAL A 613 5.29 2.71 -3.84
N ARG A 614 4.09 2.70 -3.26
CA ARG A 614 3.11 3.77 -3.44
C ARG A 614 2.89 4.43 -2.10
N THR A 615 3.01 5.75 -2.06
CA THR A 615 2.78 6.53 -0.86
C THR A 615 1.58 7.44 -1.07
N LYS A 616 0.65 7.44 -0.12
CA LYS A 616 -0.55 8.29 -0.15
C LYS A 616 -0.76 8.99 1.17
N ARG A 617 -1.55 10.06 1.17
CA ARG A 617 -1.97 10.71 2.42
C ARG A 617 -2.69 9.70 3.30
N TYR A 618 -2.46 9.79 4.60
CA TYR A 618 -3.00 8.85 5.58
C TYR A 618 -4.55 8.81 5.56
N LEU A 619 -5.18 9.98 5.42
CA LEU A 619 -6.64 10.13 5.42
C LEU A 619 -7.27 9.86 4.04
N ASP A 620 -6.46 9.67 3.00
CA ASP A 620 -7.00 9.34 1.68
C ASP A 620 -7.34 7.85 1.64
N ASN A 621 -8.63 7.55 1.44
CA ASN A 621 -9.12 6.18 1.36
C ASN A 621 -8.62 5.46 0.09
N GLU A 622 -8.48 6.18 -1.02
CA GLU A 622 -8.01 5.65 -2.30
C GLU A 622 -6.48 5.78 -2.49
N GLY A 623 -5.88 4.92 -3.32
CA GLY A 623 -4.41 4.81 -3.46
C GLY A 623 -3.87 4.82 -4.89
N GLY A 624 -4.71 5.13 -5.88
CA GLY A 624 -4.28 5.20 -7.27
C GLY A 624 -3.40 6.41 -7.56
N VAL A 625 -2.21 6.19 -8.14
CA VAL A 625 -1.34 7.29 -8.65
C VAL A 625 -2.01 7.98 -9.84
N ALA A 626 -2.54 7.21 -10.78
CA ALA A 626 -3.26 7.73 -11.94
C ALA A 626 -4.56 8.46 -11.55
N ALA A 627 -5.17 8.09 -10.42
CA ALA A 627 -6.36 8.73 -9.87
C ALA A 627 -6.05 9.96 -9.01
N GLY A 628 -4.76 10.30 -8.81
CA GLY A 628 -4.32 11.52 -8.11
C GLY A 628 -4.12 11.39 -6.59
N TYR A 629 -4.38 10.23 -6.00
CA TYR A 629 -4.30 10.03 -4.54
C TYR A 629 -2.89 9.69 -4.06
N ALA A 630 -2.17 8.85 -4.80
CA ALA A 630 -0.83 8.38 -4.41
C ALA A 630 0.29 9.01 -5.25
N VAL A 631 1.51 8.94 -4.74
CA VAL A 631 2.75 9.17 -5.46
C VAL A 631 3.54 7.87 -5.58
N VAL A 632 4.38 7.77 -6.61
CA VAL A 632 5.37 6.71 -6.69
C VAL A 632 6.49 7.04 -5.70
N ASP A 633 6.87 6.05 -4.91
CA ASP A 633 7.92 6.16 -3.89
C ASP A 633 8.94 5.04 -4.13
N SER A 634 9.98 5.01 -3.30
CA SER A 634 10.92 3.90 -3.24
C SER A 634 11.24 3.57 -1.78
N PHE A 635 12.12 2.61 -1.54
CA PHE A 635 12.58 2.33 -0.19
C PHE A 635 14.09 2.39 -0.04
N MET A 636 14.51 2.42 1.21
CA MET A 636 15.87 2.32 1.70
C MET A 636 15.98 1.15 2.64
N ILE A 637 17.02 0.34 2.41
CA ILE A 637 17.28 -0.83 3.25
C ILE A 637 18.29 -0.45 4.32
N SER A 638 17.95 -0.71 5.59
CA SER A 638 18.92 -0.74 6.67
C SER A 638 19.61 -2.11 6.73
N ASP A 639 20.94 -2.12 6.88
CA ASP A 639 21.67 -3.31 7.29
C ASP A 639 21.30 -3.63 8.75
N ASN A 640 21.05 -4.91 9.06
CA ASN A 640 20.84 -5.40 10.44
C ASN A 640 22.08 -5.16 11.31
#